data_AF-A0A7W1KP75-F1
#
_entry.id   AF-A0A7W1KP75-F1
#
_cell.length_a   1.000
_cell.length_b   1.000
_cell.length_c   1.000
_cell.angle_alpha   90.00
_cell.angle_beta   90.00
_cell.angle_gamma   90.00
#
_symmetry.space_group_name_H-M   'P 1'
#
loop_
_entity.id
_entity.type
_entity.pdbx_description
1 polymer ?
#
loop_
_entity_poly.entity_id
_entity_poly.type
_entity_poly.pdbx_seq_one_letter_code
_entity_poly.pdbx_strand_id
1 'polypeptide(L)'
;RRAYPYRDLERAEFDNVVQMLTQGFSTRRGRRGALIHHDTVNGRLRGRRGARMLAITSGGAIPDNADYRVILEPENTFIGTVNEDFAVESLQGDIFQLGSTSWRILRVQQGTVRVEDAHGQPPSIPFWLGEAPARSNELSAAVAELRAEVEKRLGDREQATGWVASLLSGDSSAPAAHQLVEYLAESKRLLGTLPTQDTIVAERFFDEAGGMQLVIHSPFGSRVNRAWGLALRKRFCRQFNFELQAAATEDALLLSLGPQHSFPLDTVFKFLHPDTVEEILVQALLDAPMFGTHWRWNATIALAVARSRGGRKTPPQIQRMQSEDLLAAAFPDAAACLENIPGDREIPDHPLVRQTIDDCVHELMDLDLLTTLLRQIHSGEIKYVARDLPEPSPLAHEILNARPYAFLDDAPAEERRTLAVYTRRAFEPSSADDLGALDPAAIERVRDEAWPDVRDADELHDALLTSGFLTEVEGLSGREGQSWIGFWRELVDAGRAVHVPIGGGQVLWVAAERLAEVKAIGQRGSGEAGQGDSGTAGQREDAIRELFRGRLGISGPTTAAQLAAILNVTESDADIAMVALEAEGVVLRGGFTPEAATLEWCDRRLLARIHRYTLHRLRAEIEPVSAADFMRFLFAWQRIDPDQRAGGLEGLATVIAQLDGFELPAAAWESDVLA
;
A
#
# COMPACT_ATOMS: atom_id res chain seq x y z
N ARG A 1 26.52 17.62 32.52
CA ARG A 1 26.58 16.15 32.36
C ARG A 1 26.19 15.32 33.60
N ARG A 2 25.62 15.90 34.69
CA ARG A 2 25.18 15.09 35.85
C ARG A 2 23.78 14.49 35.70
N ALA A 3 22.93 15.07 34.86
CA ALA A 3 21.62 14.52 34.54
C ALA A 3 21.74 13.40 33.50
N TYR A 4 20.94 12.35 33.64
CA TYR A 4 21.03 11.14 32.82
C TYR A 4 20.92 11.40 31.31
N PRO A 5 20.00 12.24 30.79
CA PRO A 5 19.90 12.51 29.34
C PRO A 5 21.12 13.23 28.75
N TYR A 6 21.91 13.93 29.58
CA TYR A 6 23.05 14.73 29.12
C TYR A 6 24.39 14.16 29.59
N ARG A 7 24.44 12.86 29.94
CA ARG A 7 25.64 12.22 30.48
C ARG A 7 26.75 12.12 29.42
N ASP A 8 26.37 11.86 28.16
CA ASP A 8 27.27 11.68 27.02
C ASP A 8 27.41 12.94 26.14
N LEU A 9 26.66 14.01 26.44
CA LEU A 9 26.64 15.26 25.65
C LEU A 9 28.04 15.86 25.45
N GLU A 10 28.49 16.00 24.21
CA GLU A 10 29.82 16.52 23.92
C GLU A 10 29.96 18.01 24.26
N ARG A 11 31.20 18.46 24.47
CA ARG A 11 31.44 19.86 24.85
C ARG A 11 31.16 20.79 23.67
N ALA A 12 31.54 20.38 22.47
CA ALA A 12 31.29 21.11 21.23
C ALA A 12 29.78 21.30 21.01
N GLU A 13 28.97 20.26 21.22
CA GLU A 13 27.52 20.34 21.08
C GLU A 13 26.88 21.32 22.09
N PHE A 14 27.33 21.27 23.34
CA PHE A 14 26.91 22.25 24.34
C PHE A 14 27.28 23.68 23.93
N ASP A 15 28.50 23.89 23.44
CA ASP A 15 28.96 25.20 22.99
C ASP A 15 28.16 25.70 21.77
N ASN A 16 27.74 24.82 20.86
CA ASN A 16 26.86 25.16 19.73
C ASN A 16 25.48 25.66 20.19
N VAL A 17 24.87 25.00 21.19
CA VAL A 17 23.61 25.47 21.79
C VAL A 17 23.80 26.83 22.47
N VAL A 18 24.89 27.01 23.23
CA VAL A 18 25.22 28.30 23.85
C VAL A 18 25.42 29.39 22.80
N GLN A 19 26.07 29.07 21.69
CA GLN A 19 26.28 29.98 20.57
C GLN A 19 24.94 30.39 19.94
N MET A 20 24.07 29.44 19.63
CA MET A 20 22.72 29.69 19.11
C MET A 20 21.93 30.60 20.04
N LEU A 21 21.91 30.33 21.36
CA LEU A 21 21.19 31.15 22.32
C LEU A 21 21.80 32.55 22.52
N THR A 22 23.08 32.74 22.18
CA THR A 22 23.80 34.03 22.30
C THR A 22 23.70 34.88 21.04
N GLN A 23 23.71 34.24 19.87
CA GLN A 23 23.66 34.87 18.55
C GLN A 23 22.22 35.01 18.03
N GLY A 24 21.28 34.23 18.57
CA GLY A 24 19.90 34.13 18.10
C GLY A 24 19.69 32.84 17.28
N PHE A 25 18.44 32.42 17.13
CA PHE A 25 18.05 31.17 16.44
C PHE A 25 18.12 31.24 14.90
N SER A 26 18.40 32.42 14.32
CA SER A 26 18.67 32.56 12.88
C SER A 26 19.78 33.57 12.66
N THR A 27 20.74 33.20 11.82
CA THR A 27 21.89 34.03 11.44
C THR A 27 21.45 35.32 10.76
N ARG A 28 20.38 35.29 9.95
CA ARG A 28 19.85 36.45 9.20
C ARG A 28 19.20 37.52 10.09
N ARG A 29 18.54 37.13 11.19
CA ARG A 29 17.89 38.06 12.14
C ARG A 29 18.87 38.57 13.22
N GLY A 30 20.08 38.00 13.29
CA GLY A 30 21.14 38.34 14.24
C GLY A 30 20.70 38.24 15.71
N ARG A 31 21.34 39.02 16.59
CA ARG A 31 21.15 38.95 18.05
C ARG A 31 19.79 39.42 18.58
N ARG A 32 18.81 39.71 17.72
CA ARG A 32 17.47 40.14 18.15
C ARG A 32 16.70 39.03 18.87
N GLY A 33 16.94 37.76 18.53
CA GLY A 33 16.33 36.60 19.18
C GLY A 33 17.15 35.95 20.29
N ALA A 34 18.34 36.47 20.62
CA ALA A 34 19.21 35.83 21.61
C ALA A 34 18.62 35.91 23.03
N LEU A 35 18.75 34.83 23.78
CA LEU A 35 18.21 34.66 25.14
C LEU A 35 19.28 34.83 26.22
N ILE A 36 20.56 34.61 25.90
CA ILE A 36 21.66 34.68 26.86
C ILE A 36 22.77 35.65 26.40
N HIS A 37 23.48 36.20 27.37
CA HIS A 37 24.77 36.87 27.23
C HIS A 37 25.86 35.84 27.53
N HIS A 38 26.82 35.72 26.62
CA HIS A 38 28.04 34.92 26.83
C HIS A 38 29.25 35.86 26.89
N ASP A 39 29.88 35.89 28.06
CA ASP A 39 31.18 36.51 28.30
C ASP A 39 32.24 35.43 28.14
N THR A 40 32.80 35.33 26.94
CA THR A 40 33.82 34.33 26.59
C THR A 40 35.14 34.57 27.31
N VAL A 41 35.45 35.82 27.67
CA VAL A 41 36.69 36.19 28.36
C VAL A 41 36.70 35.62 29.79
N ASN A 42 35.57 35.74 30.49
CA ASN A 42 35.44 35.26 31.87
C ASN A 42 34.72 33.90 31.99
N GLY A 43 34.31 33.29 30.87
CA GLY A 43 33.57 32.04 30.83
C GLY A 43 32.21 32.11 31.55
N ARG A 44 31.47 33.22 31.42
CA ARG A 44 30.22 33.47 32.16
C ARG A 44 29.00 33.57 31.25
N LEU A 45 27.93 32.86 31.60
CA LEU A 45 26.61 32.95 30.97
C LEU A 45 25.62 33.71 31.87
N ARG A 46 24.85 34.63 31.29
CA ARG A 46 23.81 35.39 31.99
C ARG A 46 22.56 35.52 31.11
N GLY A 47 21.36 35.40 31.68
CA GLY A 47 20.13 35.63 30.93
C GLY A 47 20.00 37.10 30.47
N ARG A 48 19.54 37.32 29.24
CA ARG A 48 19.19 38.66 28.76
C ARG A 48 17.89 39.14 29.40
N ARG A 49 17.63 40.45 29.33
CA ARG A 49 16.37 41.03 29.81
C ARG A 49 15.19 40.36 29.11
N GLY A 50 14.22 39.86 29.88
CA GLY A 50 13.04 39.16 29.37
C GLY A 50 13.16 37.63 29.25
N ALA A 51 14.38 37.07 29.18
CA ALA A 51 14.59 35.64 29.01
C ALA A 51 14.03 34.81 30.19
N ARG A 52 14.19 35.31 31.43
CA ARG A 52 13.61 34.67 32.62
C ARG A 52 12.09 34.60 32.55
N MET A 53 11.43 35.68 32.11
CA MET A 53 9.97 35.72 32.04
C MET A 53 9.48 34.77 30.95
N LEU A 54 10.15 34.74 29.79
CA LEU A 54 9.84 33.81 28.71
C LEU A 54 9.98 32.34 29.14
N ALA A 55 11.06 32.00 29.85
CA ALA A 55 11.26 30.64 30.37
C ALA A 55 10.18 30.22 31.37
N ILE A 56 9.66 31.14 32.19
CA ILE A 56 8.58 30.84 33.15
C ILE A 56 7.23 30.68 32.44
N THR A 57 6.94 31.51 31.43
CA THR A 57 5.61 31.52 30.79
C THR A 57 5.49 30.57 29.60
N SER A 58 6.61 30.16 29.01
CA SER A 58 6.65 29.32 27.80
C SER A 58 7.50 28.06 27.96
N GLY A 59 8.14 27.86 29.11
CA GLY A 59 8.91 26.65 29.38
C GLY A 59 8.04 25.42 29.59
N GLY A 60 8.69 24.26 29.65
CA GLY A 60 8.06 22.94 29.69
C GLY A 60 8.50 22.08 28.52
N ALA A 61 8.32 20.76 28.65
CA ALA A 61 8.66 19.79 27.60
C ALA A 61 7.43 19.29 26.84
N ILE A 62 6.23 19.35 27.44
CA ILE A 62 4.99 18.92 26.79
C ILE A 62 4.68 19.91 25.65
N PRO A 63 4.51 19.44 24.40
CA PRO A 63 4.15 20.29 23.28
C PRO A 63 2.73 20.85 23.44
N ASP A 64 2.47 22.01 22.84
CA ASP A 64 1.13 22.58 22.77
C ASP A 64 0.38 21.93 21.60
N ASN A 65 -0.41 20.89 21.85
CA ASN A 65 -1.42 20.41 20.90
C ASN A 65 -2.64 21.34 20.99
N ALA A 66 -3.10 21.87 19.86
CA ALA A 66 -4.16 22.88 19.86
C ALA A 66 -5.48 22.33 19.33
N ASP A 67 -6.35 21.91 20.24
CA ASP A 67 -7.69 21.52 19.83
C ASP A 67 -8.49 22.72 19.28
N TYR A 68 -9.25 22.48 18.22
CA TYR A 68 -10.22 23.42 17.69
C TYR A 68 -11.54 23.24 18.41
N ARG A 69 -12.19 24.36 18.76
CA ARG A 69 -13.52 24.35 19.37
C ARG A 69 -14.56 24.07 18.29
N VAL A 70 -15.39 23.07 18.49
CA VAL A 70 -16.53 22.81 17.62
C VAL A 70 -17.73 23.60 18.13
N ILE A 71 -18.29 24.44 17.26
CA ILE A 71 -19.41 25.33 17.57
C ILE A 71 -20.55 25.06 16.60
N LEU A 72 -21.71 24.72 17.16
CA LEU A 72 -22.97 24.56 16.44
C LEU A 72 -23.53 25.92 16.02
N GLU A 73 -23.88 26.06 14.75
CA GLU A 73 -24.62 27.19 14.19
C GLU A 73 -26.08 26.80 13.91
N PRO A 74 -27.04 27.75 14.00
CA PRO A 74 -26.86 29.19 14.27
C PRO A 74 -26.78 29.57 15.76
N GLU A 75 -26.98 28.64 16.69
CA GLU A 75 -27.10 28.93 18.12
C GLU A 75 -25.76 29.34 18.78
N ASN A 76 -24.64 29.20 18.05
CA ASN A 76 -23.28 29.47 18.50
C ASN A 76 -22.93 28.68 19.78
N THR A 77 -23.44 27.44 19.86
CA THR A 77 -23.30 26.57 21.03
C THR A 77 -22.02 25.75 20.94
N PHE A 78 -21.19 25.76 21.97
CA PHE A 78 -20.01 24.90 22.04
C PHE A 78 -20.41 23.45 22.31
N ILE A 79 -20.06 22.54 21.41
CA ILE A 79 -20.44 21.12 21.50
C ILE A 79 -19.27 20.19 21.84
N GLY A 80 -18.03 20.63 21.62
CA GLY A 80 -16.84 19.87 22.00
C GLY A 80 -15.58 20.38 21.31
N THR A 81 -14.55 19.56 21.29
CA THR A 81 -13.27 19.86 20.65
C THR A 81 -12.87 18.77 19.68
N VAL A 82 -12.16 19.14 18.63
CA VAL A 82 -11.49 18.22 17.70
C VAL A 82 -10.02 18.60 17.61
N ASN A 83 -9.16 17.64 17.28
CA ASN A 83 -7.73 17.87 17.16
C ASN A 83 -7.40 18.90 16.06
N GLU A 84 -6.27 19.60 16.22
CA GLU A 84 -5.79 20.62 15.29
C GLU A 84 -5.67 20.12 13.84
N ASP A 85 -5.13 18.90 13.68
CA ASP A 85 -4.77 18.36 12.38
C ASP A 85 -6.04 17.95 11.62
N PHE A 86 -6.95 17.22 12.30
CA PHE A 86 -8.27 16.92 11.77
C PHE A 86 -9.01 18.19 11.33
N ALA A 87 -9.02 19.24 12.16
CA ALA A 87 -9.75 20.47 11.86
C ALA A 87 -9.20 21.22 10.65
N VAL A 88 -7.90 21.13 10.38
CA VAL A 88 -7.21 21.85 9.30
C VAL A 88 -7.31 21.11 7.97
N GLU A 89 -7.26 19.79 8.01
CA GLU A 89 -7.42 18.93 6.83
C GLU A 89 -8.89 18.80 6.39
N SER A 90 -9.83 19.06 7.28
CA SER A 90 -11.26 19.01 6.97
C SER A 90 -11.71 20.12 6.01
N LEU A 91 -12.54 19.75 5.04
CA LEU A 91 -13.16 20.66 4.08
C LEU A 91 -14.56 21.11 4.52
N GLN A 92 -15.06 22.17 3.88
CA GLN A 92 -16.47 22.56 4.03
C GLN A 92 -17.37 21.49 3.40
N GLY A 93 -18.36 21.03 4.16
CA GLY A 93 -19.28 19.96 3.76
C GLY A 93 -18.96 18.60 4.40
N ASP A 94 -17.74 18.42 4.92
CA ASP A 94 -17.33 17.18 5.58
C ASP A 94 -18.19 16.88 6.81
N ILE A 95 -18.51 15.60 7.01
CA ILE A 95 -19.34 15.14 8.12
C ILE A 95 -18.50 14.32 9.07
N PHE A 96 -18.56 14.64 10.35
CA PHE A 96 -17.78 13.93 11.37
C PHE A 96 -18.58 13.65 12.64
N GLN A 97 -18.17 12.62 13.37
CA GLN A 97 -18.84 12.19 14.59
C GLN A 97 -18.22 12.86 15.81
N LEU A 98 -19.03 13.52 16.62
CA LEU A 98 -18.60 14.05 17.92
C LEU A 98 -19.62 13.65 18.98
N GLY A 99 -19.20 12.80 19.92
CA GLY A 99 -20.11 12.10 20.81
C GLY A 99 -20.90 11.04 20.04
N SER A 100 -22.24 11.05 20.17
CA SER A 100 -23.15 10.15 19.45
C SER A 100 -23.76 10.77 18.19
N THR A 101 -23.39 12.00 17.84
CA THR A 101 -24.07 12.80 16.80
C THR A 101 -23.12 13.11 15.65
N SER A 102 -23.64 13.11 14.42
CA SER A 102 -22.93 13.51 13.21
C SER A 102 -23.10 15.01 12.96
N TRP A 103 -22.00 15.69 12.66
CA TRP A 103 -21.94 17.13 12.45
C TRP A 103 -21.34 17.44 11.08
N ARG A 104 -21.98 18.32 10.30
CA ARG A 104 -21.48 18.79 9.01
C ARG A 104 -20.70 20.08 9.20
N ILE A 105 -19.50 20.16 8.63
CA ILE A 105 -18.64 21.35 8.69
C ILE A 105 -19.18 22.43 7.75
N LEU A 106 -19.58 23.56 8.34
CA LEU A 106 -19.96 24.77 7.60
C LEU A 106 -18.74 25.61 7.24
N ARG A 107 -17.80 25.76 8.18
CA ARG A 107 -16.55 26.49 7.96
C ARG A 107 -15.54 26.18 9.06
N VAL A 108 -14.27 26.19 8.69
CA VAL A 108 -13.15 26.18 9.63
C VAL A 108 -12.61 27.61 9.78
N GLN A 109 -12.47 28.08 11.03
CA GLN A 109 -11.96 29.39 11.41
C GLN A 109 -10.82 29.25 12.42
N GLN A 110 -10.18 30.37 12.80
CA GLN A 110 -9.05 30.38 13.73
C GLN A 110 -9.37 29.74 15.08
N GLY A 111 -8.94 28.47 15.26
CA GLY A 111 -9.20 27.67 16.46
C GLY A 111 -10.67 27.28 16.67
N THR A 112 -11.51 27.34 15.63
CA THR A 112 -12.94 27.02 15.72
C THR A 112 -13.43 26.33 14.46
N VAL A 113 -14.08 25.17 14.58
CA VAL A 113 -14.84 24.52 13.50
C VAL A 113 -16.32 24.82 13.73
N ARG A 114 -16.98 25.44 12.76
CA ARG A 114 -18.41 25.71 12.81
C ARG A 114 -19.18 24.63 12.08
N VAL A 115 -20.20 24.09 12.72
CA VAL A 115 -20.93 22.93 12.24
C VAL A 115 -22.43 23.12 12.31
N GLU A 116 -23.16 22.33 11.55
CA GLU A 116 -24.60 22.10 11.68
C GLU A 116 -24.86 20.59 11.89
N ASP A 117 -26.05 20.23 12.38
CA ASP A 117 -26.45 18.83 12.52
C ASP A 117 -26.52 18.16 11.13
N ALA A 118 -25.86 17.00 10.97
CA ALA A 118 -25.88 16.25 9.72
C ALA A 118 -27.08 15.31 9.59
N HIS A 119 -28.02 15.33 10.55
CA HIS A 119 -29.27 14.56 10.57
C HIS A 119 -29.09 13.05 10.34
N GLY A 120 -28.06 12.48 10.97
CA GLY A 120 -27.75 11.05 10.87
C GLY A 120 -27.07 10.62 9.58
N GLN A 121 -26.60 11.56 8.75
CA GLN A 121 -25.72 11.22 7.63
C GLN A 121 -24.44 10.53 8.12
N PRO A 122 -23.90 9.57 7.34
CA PRO A 122 -22.75 8.76 7.74
C PRO A 122 -21.53 9.65 8.01
N PRO A 123 -20.98 9.64 9.24
CA PRO A 123 -19.86 10.50 9.61
C PRO A 123 -18.50 9.81 9.39
N SER A 124 -17.47 10.62 9.19
CA SER A 124 -16.08 10.25 9.49
C SER A 124 -15.82 10.34 11.00
N ILE A 125 -14.82 9.60 11.51
CA ILE A 125 -14.43 9.69 12.92
C ILE A 125 -13.28 10.70 13.01
N PRO A 126 -13.40 11.78 13.80
CA PRO A 126 -12.26 12.66 14.08
C PRO A 126 -11.11 11.85 14.65
N PHE A 127 -9.99 11.89 13.96
CA PHE A 127 -8.80 11.23 14.48
C PHE A 127 -8.18 12.12 15.56
N TRP A 128 -7.82 11.47 16.66
CA TRP A 128 -6.91 12.03 17.63
C TRP A 128 -5.56 11.43 17.29
N LEU A 129 -4.61 12.24 16.82
CA LEU A 129 -3.19 11.89 16.87
C LEU A 129 -2.78 11.91 18.35
N GLY A 130 -3.27 10.92 19.11
CA GLY A 130 -2.72 10.62 20.41
C GLY A 130 -1.34 10.05 20.16
N GLU A 131 -0.33 10.58 20.85
CA GLU A 131 0.98 9.94 21.02
C GLU A 131 0.83 8.63 21.84
N ALA A 132 -0.10 7.74 21.49
CA ALA A 132 -0.04 6.39 21.99
C ALA A 132 1.30 5.83 21.51
N PRO A 133 2.19 5.40 22.41
CA PRO A 133 3.48 4.88 22.01
C PRO A 133 3.25 3.70 21.06
N ALA A 134 4.03 3.65 19.99
CA ALA A 134 4.06 2.50 19.10
C ALA A 134 4.34 1.21 19.89
N ARG A 135 3.99 0.07 19.30
CA ARG A 135 4.26 -1.24 19.92
C ARG A 135 5.75 -1.36 20.23
N SER A 136 6.10 -1.76 21.45
CA SER A 136 7.49 -1.95 21.84
C SER A 136 8.13 -3.14 21.11
N ASN A 137 9.46 -3.20 21.11
CA ASN A 137 10.19 -4.30 20.50
C ASN A 137 9.86 -5.64 21.17
N GLU A 138 9.69 -5.66 22.50
CA GLU A 138 9.33 -6.86 23.25
C GLU A 138 7.94 -7.36 22.90
N LEU A 139 6.96 -6.45 22.78
CA LEU A 139 5.60 -6.84 22.41
C LEU A 139 5.51 -7.28 20.94
N SER A 140 6.28 -6.63 20.05
CA SER A 140 6.41 -7.06 18.65
C SER A 140 7.02 -8.46 18.53
N ALA A 141 8.05 -8.76 19.34
CA ALA A 141 8.65 -10.10 19.42
C ALA A 141 7.64 -11.15 19.93
N ALA A 142 6.87 -10.84 20.97
CA ALA A 142 5.84 -11.74 21.48
C ALA A 142 4.73 -12.04 20.46
N VAL A 143 4.30 -11.04 19.67
CA VAL A 143 3.34 -11.25 18.58
C VAL A 143 3.93 -12.14 17.47
N ALA A 144 5.19 -11.92 17.10
CA ALA A 144 5.88 -12.75 16.12
C ALA A 144 6.07 -14.20 16.61
N GLU A 145 6.41 -14.39 17.90
CA GLU A 145 6.54 -15.71 18.52
C GLU A 145 5.20 -16.45 18.54
N LEU A 146 4.09 -15.77 18.86
CA LEU A 146 2.76 -16.35 18.78
C LEU A 146 2.46 -16.87 17.36
N ARG A 147 2.73 -16.07 16.32
CA ARG A 147 2.57 -16.50 14.91
C ARG A 147 3.44 -17.72 14.59
N ALA A 148 4.70 -17.71 15.00
CA ALA A 148 5.63 -18.82 14.79
C ALA A 148 5.18 -20.12 15.47
N GLU A 149 4.66 -20.04 16.70
CA GLU A 149 4.18 -21.20 17.45
C GLU A 149 2.85 -21.74 16.89
N VAL A 150 1.94 -20.87 16.43
CA VAL A 150 0.75 -21.31 15.69
C VAL A 150 1.18 -22.03 14.42
N GLU A 151 2.07 -21.44 13.64
CA GLU A 151 2.52 -22.02 12.37
C GLU A 151 3.08 -23.44 12.51
N LYS A 152 3.87 -23.70 13.56
CA LYS A 152 4.43 -25.03 13.86
C LYS A 152 3.35 -26.09 14.12
N ARG A 153 2.17 -25.67 14.59
CA ARG A 153 1.05 -26.55 14.99
C ARG A 153 -0.04 -26.65 13.92
N LEU A 154 0.00 -25.84 12.86
CA LEU A 154 -1.04 -25.82 11.81
C LEU A 154 -1.20 -27.14 11.04
N GLY A 155 -0.28 -28.10 11.18
CA GLY A 155 -0.48 -29.47 10.67
C GLY A 155 -1.68 -30.19 11.31
N ASP A 156 -2.07 -29.80 12.53
CA ASP A 156 -3.29 -30.22 13.21
C ASP A 156 -4.00 -28.98 13.77
N ARG A 157 -5.06 -28.53 13.08
CA ARG A 157 -5.79 -27.30 13.43
C ARG A 157 -6.47 -27.38 14.80
N GLU A 158 -6.91 -28.56 15.23
CA GLU A 158 -7.49 -28.74 16.56
C GLU A 158 -6.42 -28.58 17.64
N GLN A 159 -5.23 -29.15 17.41
CA GLN A 159 -4.10 -28.97 18.32
C GLN A 159 -3.68 -27.50 18.43
N ALA A 160 -3.57 -26.79 17.32
CA ALA A 160 -3.26 -25.35 17.31
C ALA A 160 -4.30 -24.55 18.10
N THR A 161 -5.60 -24.84 17.86
CA THR A 161 -6.71 -24.18 18.55
C THR A 161 -6.68 -24.45 20.05
N GLY A 162 -6.47 -25.70 20.47
CA GLY A 162 -6.35 -26.06 21.88
C GLY A 162 -5.18 -25.37 22.59
N TRP A 163 -4.04 -25.22 21.91
CA TRP A 163 -2.90 -24.49 22.44
C TRP A 163 -3.20 -22.99 22.59
N VAL A 164 -3.73 -22.33 21.56
CA VAL A 164 -4.12 -20.91 21.65
C VAL A 164 -5.16 -20.68 22.74
N ALA A 165 -6.17 -21.55 22.84
CA ALA A 165 -7.19 -21.47 23.88
C ALA A 165 -6.58 -21.56 25.28
N SER A 166 -5.51 -22.35 25.47
CA SER A 166 -4.80 -22.48 26.75
C SER A 166 -4.04 -21.21 27.17
N LEU A 167 -3.73 -20.31 26.23
CA LEU A 167 -3.09 -19.02 26.50
C LEU A 167 -4.11 -17.94 26.90
N LEU A 168 -5.38 -18.15 26.57
CA LEU A 168 -6.47 -17.21 26.81
C LEU A 168 -7.17 -17.54 28.14
N SER A 169 -7.74 -16.51 28.77
CA SER A 169 -8.57 -16.67 29.97
C SER A 169 -10.02 -16.27 29.66
N GLY A 170 -10.99 -17.04 30.17
CA GLY A 170 -12.42 -16.75 30.05
C GLY A 170 -13.18 -17.65 29.07
N ASP A 171 -14.51 -17.54 29.10
CA ASP A 171 -15.44 -18.43 28.40
C ASP A 171 -15.39 -18.28 26.87
N SER A 172 -14.94 -17.12 26.36
CA SER A 172 -14.77 -16.85 24.92
C SER A 172 -13.44 -17.36 24.35
N SER A 173 -12.63 -18.09 25.13
CA SER A 173 -11.29 -18.56 24.73
C SER A 173 -11.32 -19.50 23.53
N ALA A 174 -12.25 -20.47 23.47
CA ALA A 174 -12.30 -21.44 22.38
C ALA A 174 -12.75 -20.84 21.03
N PRO A 175 -13.83 -20.03 20.95
CA PRO A 175 -14.20 -19.36 19.69
C PRO A 175 -13.15 -18.38 19.20
N ALA A 176 -12.53 -17.60 20.10
CA ALA A 176 -11.47 -16.66 19.74
C ALA A 176 -10.21 -17.38 19.24
N ALA A 177 -9.83 -18.48 19.90
CA ALA A 177 -8.71 -19.32 19.47
C ALA A 177 -8.95 -19.92 18.08
N HIS A 178 -10.15 -20.45 17.84
CA HIS A 178 -10.54 -21.00 16.54
C HIS A 178 -10.44 -19.93 15.44
N GLN A 179 -11.00 -18.73 15.69
CA GLN A 179 -10.94 -17.63 14.72
C GLN A 179 -9.50 -17.19 14.44
N LEU A 180 -8.64 -17.09 15.46
CA LEU A 180 -7.23 -16.72 15.28
C LEU A 180 -6.48 -17.78 14.47
N VAL A 181 -6.68 -19.07 14.78
CA VAL A 181 -6.01 -20.16 14.08
C VAL A 181 -6.47 -20.23 12.63
N GLU A 182 -7.76 -20.10 12.35
CA GLU A 182 -8.28 -20.06 10.97
C GLU A 182 -7.71 -18.84 10.20
N TYR A 183 -7.71 -17.66 10.81
CA TYR A 183 -7.14 -16.45 10.22
C TYR A 183 -5.66 -16.61 9.84
N LEU A 184 -4.85 -17.18 10.74
CA LEU A 184 -3.43 -17.43 10.48
C LEU A 184 -3.21 -18.61 9.52
N ALA A 185 -4.03 -19.65 9.57
CA ALA A 185 -3.96 -20.77 8.63
C ALA A 185 -4.19 -20.29 7.19
N GLU A 186 -5.19 -19.42 7.00
CA GLU A 186 -5.50 -18.86 5.69
C GLU A 186 -4.40 -17.91 5.20
N SER A 187 -3.88 -17.06 6.09
CA SER A 187 -2.74 -16.20 5.77
C SER A 187 -1.51 -17.00 5.35
N LYS A 188 -1.20 -18.11 6.04
CA LYS A 188 -0.10 -19.01 5.66
C LYS A 188 -0.35 -19.68 4.32
N ARG A 189 -1.57 -20.08 4.00
CA ARG A 189 -1.92 -20.74 2.73
C ARG A 189 -1.58 -19.83 1.54
N LEU A 190 -1.96 -18.56 1.60
CA LEU A 190 -1.70 -17.57 0.55
C LEU A 190 -0.23 -17.11 0.50
N LEU A 191 0.35 -16.78 1.65
CA LEU A 191 1.72 -16.25 1.72
C LEU A 191 2.80 -17.35 1.62
N GLY A 192 2.44 -18.58 1.93
CA GLY A 192 3.31 -19.75 2.06
C GLY A 192 3.99 -19.88 3.43
N THR A 193 4.06 -18.80 4.21
CA THR A 193 4.65 -18.73 5.57
C THR A 193 4.00 -17.59 6.33
N LEU A 194 3.99 -17.64 7.67
CA LEU A 194 3.58 -16.48 8.45
C LEU A 194 4.73 -15.48 8.63
N PRO A 195 4.45 -14.16 8.53
CA PRO A 195 5.43 -13.13 8.83
C PRO A 195 5.82 -13.13 10.31
N THR A 196 7.11 -13.20 10.59
CA THR A 196 7.74 -13.19 11.93
C THR A 196 8.95 -12.25 11.92
N GLN A 197 9.69 -12.15 13.02
CA GLN A 197 10.94 -11.37 13.06
C GLN A 197 12.11 -12.05 12.32
N ASP A 198 12.00 -13.37 12.07
CA ASP A 198 13.02 -14.13 11.31
C ASP A 198 12.65 -14.27 9.82
N THR A 199 11.40 -13.98 9.45
CA THR A 199 10.90 -14.14 8.08
C THR A 199 9.89 -13.06 7.74
N ILE A 200 10.26 -12.18 6.80
CA ILE A 200 9.43 -11.07 6.31
C ILE A 200 8.78 -11.49 5.01
N VAL A 201 7.54 -11.05 4.76
CA VAL A 201 6.84 -11.38 3.52
C VAL A 201 6.45 -10.12 2.79
N ALA A 202 6.82 -10.00 1.52
CA ALA A 202 6.27 -9.02 0.60
C ALA A 202 5.19 -9.70 -0.23
N GLU A 203 3.97 -9.16 -0.18
CA GLU A 203 2.90 -9.52 -1.11
C GLU A 203 2.57 -8.35 -2.05
N ARG A 204 2.14 -8.67 -3.26
CA ARG A 204 1.72 -7.69 -4.25
C ARG A 204 0.48 -8.18 -4.98
N PHE A 205 -0.54 -7.33 -5.07
CA PHE A 205 -1.83 -7.67 -5.66
C PHE A 205 -2.44 -6.48 -6.39
N PHE A 206 -3.42 -6.72 -7.26
CA PHE A 206 -4.03 -5.67 -8.10
C PHE A 206 -5.03 -4.79 -7.33
N ASP A 207 -5.11 -3.52 -7.72
CA ASP A 207 -6.23 -2.64 -7.38
C ASP A 207 -7.22 -2.53 -8.55
N GLU A 208 -8.44 -2.03 -8.29
CA GLU A 208 -9.47 -1.88 -9.32
C GLU A 208 -9.13 -0.81 -10.36
N ALA A 209 -8.29 0.15 -10.01
CA ALA A 209 -7.78 1.18 -10.91
C ALA A 209 -6.70 0.65 -11.87
N GLY A 210 -6.35 -0.65 -11.81
CA GLY A 210 -5.38 -1.31 -12.68
C GLY A 210 -3.91 -1.10 -12.28
N GLY A 211 -3.66 -0.49 -11.14
CA GLY A 211 -2.35 -0.52 -10.48
C GLY A 211 -2.26 -1.71 -9.52
N MET A 212 -1.31 -1.65 -8.61
CA MET A 212 -1.10 -2.69 -7.61
C MET A 212 -0.84 -2.08 -6.24
N GLN A 213 -1.06 -2.88 -5.21
CA GLN A 213 -0.61 -2.60 -3.86
C GLN A 213 0.53 -3.54 -3.53
N LEU A 214 1.59 -2.99 -2.95
CA LEU A 214 2.70 -3.74 -2.37
C LEU A 214 2.60 -3.63 -0.85
N VAL A 215 2.48 -4.77 -0.17
CA VAL A 215 2.46 -4.85 1.29
C VAL A 215 3.67 -5.65 1.76
N ILE A 216 4.49 -5.06 2.63
CA ILE A 216 5.57 -5.77 3.32
C ILE A 216 5.12 -6.02 4.75
N HIS A 217 4.86 -7.28 5.07
CA HIS A 217 4.51 -7.76 6.41
C HIS A 217 5.76 -7.86 7.27
N SER A 218 5.86 -6.92 8.21
CA SER A 218 7.04 -6.66 9.03
C SER A 218 6.58 -6.43 10.48
N PRO A 219 6.57 -7.47 11.34
CA PRO A 219 6.13 -7.37 12.73
C PRO A 219 7.22 -6.76 13.64
N PHE A 220 7.78 -5.62 13.22
CA PHE A 220 8.80 -4.86 13.96
C PHE A 220 8.25 -3.58 14.61
N GLY A 221 6.95 -3.30 14.43
CA GLY A 221 6.29 -2.14 15.01
C GLY A 221 6.28 -0.93 14.07
N SER A 222 5.36 -0.01 14.34
CA SER A 222 5.06 1.12 13.44
C SER A 222 6.20 2.11 13.31
N ARG A 223 7.08 2.23 14.32
CA ARG A 223 8.27 3.09 14.27
C ARG A 223 9.28 2.65 13.21
N VAL A 224 9.57 1.36 13.15
CA VAL A 224 10.46 0.77 12.13
C VAL A 224 9.78 0.81 10.77
N ASN A 225 8.51 0.38 10.69
CA ASN A 225 7.76 0.31 9.44
C ASN A 225 7.55 1.70 8.81
N ARG A 226 7.40 2.75 9.62
CA ARG A 226 7.32 4.14 9.17
C ARG A 226 8.63 4.63 8.56
N ALA A 227 9.76 4.38 9.23
CA ALA A 227 11.07 4.71 8.68
C ALA A 227 11.33 3.97 7.37
N TRP A 228 11.01 2.67 7.34
CA TRP A 228 11.20 1.86 6.16
C TRP A 228 10.31 2.33 5.01
N GLY A 229 9.02 2.58 5.27
CA GLY A 229 8.06 3.08 4.28
C GLY A 229 8.45 4.43 3.70
N LEU A 230 8.87 5.40 4.53
CA LEU A 230 9.35 6.71 4.07
C LEU A 230 10.60 6.59 3.21
N ALA A 231 11.59 5.80 3.66
CA ALA A 231 12.83 5.60 2.91
C ALA A 231 12.58 4.92 1.56
N LEU A 232 11.73 3.88 1.51
CA LEU A 232 11.32 3.24 0.26
C LEU A 232 10.61 4.23 -0.66
N ARG A 233 9.62 4.97 -0.16
CA ARG A 233 8.88 5.97 -0.94
C ARG A 233 9.82 6.97 -1.63
N LYS A 234 10.83 7.47 -0.90
CA LYS A 234 11.84 8.39 -1.47
C LYS A 234 12.72 7.70 -2.51
N ARG A 235 13.11 6.44 -2.28
CA ARG A 235 13.90 5.65 -3.23
C ARG A 235 13.15 5.41 -4.54
N PHE A 236 11.86 5.07 -4.47
CA PHE A 236 10.99 4.95 -5.63
C PHE A 236 10.83 6.28 -6.38
N CYS A 237 10.62 7.39 -5.65
CA CYS A 237 10.53 8.71 -6.27
C CYS A 237 11.80 9.07 -7.07
N ARG A 238 13.00 8.80 -6.53
CA ARG A 238 14.26 9.04 -7.26
C ARG A 238 14.43 8.17 -8.50
N GLN A 239 13.89 6.96 -8.51
CA GLN A 239 14.06 6.01 -9.61
C GLN A 239 12.99 6.19 -10.72
N PHE A 240 11.75 6.51 -10.34
CA PHE A 240 10.60 6.54 -11.25
C PHE A 240 9.99 7.95 -11.43
N ASN A 241 10.54 8.97 -10.77
CA ASN A 241 10.08 10.37 -10.80
C ASN A 241 8.57 10.53 -10.51
N PHE A 242 8.06 9.76 -9.54
CA PHE A 242 6.67 9.78 -9.12
C PHE A 242 6.57 9.49 -7.62
N GLU A 243 5.73 10.24 -6.90
CA GLU A 243 5.50 10.02 -5.48
C GLU A 243 4.41 8.96 -5.25
N LEU A 244 4.73 7.95 -4.47
CA LEU A 244 3.80 6.87 -4.14
C LEU A 244 3.03 7.20 -2.87
N GLN A 245 1.75 6.83 -2.83
CA GLN A 245 1.01 6.77 -1.55
C GLN A 245 1.61 5.65 -0.70
N ALA A 246 1.77 5.90 0.59
CA ALA A 246 2.39 4.95 1.51
C ALA A 246 1.70 4.94 2.87
N ALA A 247 1.64 3.78 3.50
CA ALA A 247 1.14 3.62 4.86
C ALA A 247 2.04 2.69 5.68
N ALA A 248 2.00 2.84 7.00
CA ALA A 248 2.69 1.95 7.94
C ALA A 248 1.83 1.71 9.18
N THR A 249 1.68 0.44 9.54
CA THR A 249 1.06 -0.04 10.79
C THR A 249 2.09 -0.78 11.63
N GLU A 250 1.65 -1.36 12.75
CA GLU A 250 2.51 -2.14 13.63
C GLU A 250 3.05 -3.41 12.97
N ASP A 251 2.29 -3.98 12.03
CA ASP A 251 2.57 -5.28 11.42
C ASP A 251 2.95 -5.21 9.94
N ALA A 252 2.76 -4.07 9.27
CA ALA A 252 3.05 -3.95 7.85
C ALA A 252 3.39 -2.51 7.42
N LEU A 253 3.95 -2.40 6.22
CA LEU A 253 3.99 -1.16 5.43
C LEU A 253 3.43 -1.42 4.04
N LEU A 254 2.85 -0.38 3.43
CA LEU A 254 2.18 -0.45 2.14
C LEU A 254 2.69 0.65 1.21
N LEU A 255 2.85 0.31 -0.08
CA LEU A 255 3.13 1.24 -1.17
C LEU A 255 2.13 1.01 -2.32
N SER A 256 1.43 2.07 -2.72
CA SER A 256 0.53 2.03 -3.89
C SER A 256 1.33 2.21 -5.17
N LEU A 257 1.37 1.17 -6.01
CA LEU A 257 2.12 1.14 -7.26
C LEU A 257 1.21 1.46 -8.46
N GLY A 258 1.56 2.49 -9.22
CA GLY A 258 0.96 2.74 -10.55
C GLY A 258 1.29 1.64 -11.57
N PRO A 259 0.54 1.54 -12.70
CA PRO A 259 0.73 0.51 -13.73
C PRO A 259 2.14 0.42 -14.33
N GLN A 260 2.86 1.54 -14.33
CA GLN A 260 4.23 1.69 -14.84
C GLN A 260 5.31 1.16 -13.90
N HIS A 261 5.00 0.94 -12.62
CA HIS A 261 5.97 0.44 -11.64
C HIS A 261 6.00 -1.08 -11.70
N SER A 262 7.02 -1.61 -12.34
CA SER A 262 7.16 -3.04 -12.53
C SER A 262 8.61 -3.47 -12.29
N PHE A 263 8.76 -4.48 -11.45
CA PHE A 263 10.04 -5.01 -10.96
C PHE A 263 9.80 -6.39 -10.33
N PRO A 264 10.80 -7.28 -10.25
CA PRO A 264 10.69 -8.53 -9.52
C PRO A 264 10.51 -8.24 -8.03
N LEU A 265 9.46 -8.79 -7.42
CA LEU A 265 9.02 -8.39 -6.08
C LEU A 265 10.09 -8.60 -4.99
N ASP A 266 10.93 -9.63 -5.13
CA ASP A 266 12.02 -9.92 -4.19
C ASP A 266 13.10 -8.84 -4.16
N THR A 267 13.25 -8.05 -5.23
CA THR A 267 14.23 -6.95 -5.29
C THR A 267 13.91 -5.81 -4.33
N VAL A 268 12.65 -5.69 -3.86
CA VAL A 268 12.22 -4.62 -2.94
C VAL A 268 13.06 -4.58 -1.66
N PHE A 269 13.46 -5.74 -1.15
CA PHE A 269 14.27 -5.88 0.06
C PHE A 269 15.70 -5.37 -0.10
N LYS A 270 16.14 -5.13 -1.34
CA LYS A 270 17.48 -4.65 -1.72
C LYS A 270 17.48 -3.19 -2.17
N PHE A 271 16.32 -2.52 -2.19
CA PHE A 271 16.23 -1.13 -2.65
C PHE A 271 16.88 -0.12 -1.70
N LEU A 272 16.95 -0.48 -0.41
CA LEU A 272 17.62 0.30 0.63
C LEU A 272 18.86 -0.46 1.11
N HIS A 273 19.96 0.27 1.30
CA HIS A 273 21.19 -0.26 1.86
C HIS A 273 21.40 0.29 3.29
N PRO A 274 21.86 -0.53 4.26
CA PRO A 274 22.05 -0.07 5.64
C PRO A 274 22.99 1.13 5.76
N ASP A 275 24.01 1.23 4.90
CA ASP A 275 24.97 2.36 4.94
C ASP A 275 24.43 3.68 4.40
N THR A 276 23.32 3.66 3.64
CA THR A 276 22.75 4.86 3.00
C THR A 276 21.32 5.17 3.45
N VAL A 277 20.72 4.32 4.29
CA VAL A 277 19.31 4.45 4.67
C VAL A 277 19.05 5.73 5.45
N GLU A 278 19.98 6.14 6.31
CA GLU A 278 19.88 7.38 7.07
C GLU A 278 19.76 8.60 6.15
N GLU A 279 20.67 8.76 5.20
CA GLU A 279 20.66 9.89 4.25
C GLU A 279 19.35 9.93 3.45
N ILE A 280 18.87 8.77 2.98
CA ILE A 280 17.61 8.67 2.23
C ILE A 280 16.41 9.02 3.13
N LEU A 281 16.37 8.46 4.34
CA LEU A 281 15.28 8.69 5.29
C LEU A 281 15.20 10.16 5.69
N VAL A 282 16.34 10.79 5.98
CA VAL A 282 16.38 12.21 6.33
C VAL A 282 15.83 13.05 5.17
N GLN A 283 16.21 12.78 3.93
CA GLN A 283 15.65 13.50 2.77
C GLN A 283 14.15 13.22 2.56
N ALA A 284 13.66 12.03 2.91
CA ALA A 284 12.25 11.68 2.86
C ALA A 284 11.43 12.41 3.94
N LEU A 285 11.98 12.47 5.16
CA LEU A 285 11.39 13.09 6.34
C LEU A 285 11.12 14.58 6.13
N LEU A 286 11.99 15.29 5.41
CA LEU A 286 11.83 16.74 5.19
C LEU A 286 10.54 17.09 4.42
N ASP A 287 10.05 16.17 3.60
CA ASP A 287 8.76 16.30 2.87
C ASP A 287 7.59 15.71 3.67
N ALA A 288 7.85 15.09 4.82
CA ALA A 288 6.83 14.40 5.59
C ALA A 288 6.12 15.37 6.56
N PRO A 289 4.80 15.22 6.78
CA PRO A 289 4.00 16.16 7.56
C PRO A 289 4.50 16.30 9.01
N MET A 290 4.98 15.18 9.57
CA MET A 290 5.49 15.13 10.93
C MET A 290 6.69 16.05 11.20
N PHE A 291 7.51 16.36 10.18
CA PHE A 291 8.69 17.18 10.37
C PHE A 291 8.33 18.61 10.80
N GLY A 292 7.33 19.21 10.17
CA GLY A 292 6.85 20.55 10.52
C GLY A 292 6.29 20.60 11.95
N THR A 293 5.60 19.54 12.37
CA THR A 293 5.07 19.40 13.73
C THR A 293 6.17 19.30 14.78
N HIS A 294 7.13 18.39 14.61
CA HIS A 294 8.26 18.25 15.54
C HIS A 294 9.17 19.49 15.55
N TRP A 295 9.37 20.13 14.39
CA TRP A 295 10.08 21.41 14.31
C TRP A 295 9.42 22.47 15.21
N ARG A 296 8.09 22.59 15.14
CA ARG A 296 7.33 23.52 15.99
C ARG A 296 7.48 23.18 17.46
N TRP A 297 7.43 21.90 17.83
CA TRP A 297 7.63 21.47 19.21
C TRP A 297 9.00 21.91 19.72
N ASN A 298 10.06 21.59 18.99
CA ASN A 298 11.42 21.99 19.34
C ASN A 298 11.60 23.51 19.37
N ALA A 299 11.01 24.24 18.43
CA ALA A 299 11.05 25.69 18.42
C ALA A 299 10.37 26.31 19.66
N THR A 300 9.26 25.73 20.13
CA THR A 300 8.59 26.20 21.35
C THR A 300 9.32 25.80 22.64
N ILE A 301 9.81 24.56 22.73
CA ILE A 301 10.55 24.03 23.89
C ILE A 301 11.88 24.78 24.06
N ALA A 302 12.56 25.07 22.96
CA ALA A 302 13.78 25.87 22.96
C ALA A 302 13.56 27.36 23.22
N LEU A 303 12.29 27.79 23.41
CA LEU A 303 11.88 29.17 23.62
C LEU A 303 12.17 30.09 22.42
N ALA A 304 12.35 29.52 21.22
CA ALA A 304 12.49 30.28 19.98
C ALA A 304 11.14 30.87 19.54
N VAL A 305 10.07 30.10 19.72
CA VAL A 305 8.68 30.52 19.53
C VAL A 305 7.99 30.58 20.90
N ALA A 306 7.45 31.75 21.25
CA ALA A 306 6.86 31.97 22.58
C ALA A 306 5.43 31.43 22.67
N ARG A 307 5.17 30.55 23.63
CA ARG A 307 3.81 30.04 23.95
C ARG A 307 2.90 31.11 24.56
N SER A 308 3.49 32.12 25.19
CA SER A 308 2.76 33.23 25.81
C SER A 308 3.46 34.56 25.57
N ARG A 309 2.69 35.59 25.21
CA ARG A 309 3.20 36.95 24.97
C ARG A 309 2.27 37.96 25.64
N GLY A 310 2.85 38.87 26.42
CA GLY A 310 2.08 39.92 27.11
C GLY A 310 1.05 39.38 28.11
N GLY A 311 1.29 38.21 28.71
CA GLY A 311 0.39 37.59 29.69
C GLY A 311 -0.77 36.80 29.09
N ARG A 312 -0.81 36.60 27.76
CA ARG A 312 -1.82 35.80 27.07
C ARG A 312 -1.16 34.68 26.26
N LYS A 313 -1.83 33.53 26.13
CA LYS A 313 -1.39 32.41 25.29
C LYS A 313 -1.34 32.87 23.82
N THR A 314 -0.25 32.57 23.12
CA THR A 314 -0.09 32.86 21.70
C THR A 314 -1.03 31.95 20.92
N PRO A 315 -1.90 32.48 20.04
CA PRO A 315 -2.82 31.65 19.28
C PRO A 315 -2.11 30.60 18.39
N PRO A 316 -2.67 29.39 18.28
CA PRO A 316 -2.37 28.31 17.33
C PRO A 316 -1.50 28.66 16.12
N GLN A 317 -2.21 29.32 15.22
CA GLN A 317 -1.79 29.71 13.89
C GLN A 317 -0.66 30.71 13.89
N ILE A 318 -0.62 31.61 14.87
CA ILE A 318 0.50 32.56 15.02
C ILE A 318 1.76 31.81 15.45
N GLN A 319 1.64 30.78 16.28
CA GLN A 319 2.78 29.92 16.61
C GLN A 319 3.27 29.14 15.37
N ARG A 320 2.35 28.62 14.54
CA ARG A 320 2.68 27.95 13.26
C ARG A 320 3.41 28.89 12.31
N MET A 321 2.84 30.05 12.01
CA MET A 321 3.46 31.07 11.15
C MET A 321 4.85 31.47 11.67
N GLN A 322 5.01 31.67 12.98
CA GLN A 322 6.32 31.99 13.57
C GLN A 322 7.32 30.83 13.49
N SER A 323 6.83 29.60 13.59
CA SER A 323 7.62 28.39 13.45
C SER A 323 8.08 28.17 12.02
N GLU A 324 7.20 28.37 11.04
CA GLU A 324 7.49 28.33 9.59
C GLU A 324 8.48 29.44 9.20
N ASP A 325 8.26 30.67 9.68
CA ASP A 325 9.19 31.79 9.53
C ASP A 325 10.60 31.45 10.06
N LEU A 326 10.65 30.77 11.21
CA LEU A 326 11.90 30.34 11.82
C LEU A 326 12.54 29.21 11.00
N LEU A 327 11.75 28.25 10.49
CA LEU A 327 12.22 27.18 9.62
C LEU A 327 12.86 27.76 8.37
N ALA A 328 12.16 28.64 7.64
CA ALA A 328 12.68 29.28 6.44
C ALA A 328 13.95 30.12 6.69
N ALA A 329 14.14 30.58 7.94
CA ALA A 329 15.30 31.38 8.34
C ALA A 329 16.48 30.57 8.87
N ALA A 330 16.25 29.35 9.39
CA ALA A 330 17.27 28.46 9.94
C ALA A 330 17.63 27.32 8.98
N PHE A 331 16.68 26.88 8.17
CA PHE A 331 16.77 25.83 7.15
C PHE A 331 16.01 26.24 5.88
N PRO A 332 16.59 27.14 5.06
CA PRO A 332 15.93 27.66 3.86
C PRO A 332 15.48 26.58 2.87
N ASP A 333 16.30 25.55 2.64
CA ASP A 333 16.01 24.46 1.69
C ASP A 333 14.78 23.62 2.08
N ALA A 334 14.51 23.46 3.38
CA ALA A 334 13.29 22.78 3.84
C ALA A 334 12.01 23.58 3.53
N ALA A 335 12.11 24.90 3.41
CA ALA A 335 10.98 25.77 3.04
C ALA A 335 11.00 26.18 1.55
N ALA A 336 12.00 25.74 0.79
CA ALA A 336 12.15 26.13 -0.60
C ALA A 336 11.23 25.31 -1.52
N CYS A 337 10.79 25.94 -2.61
CA CYS A 337 10.07 25.25 -3.66
C CYS A 337 10.98 24.20 -4.32
N LEU A 338 10.49 22.97 -4.41
CA LEU A 338 11.22 21.83 -4.98
C LEU A 338 11.73 22.09 -6.41
N GLU A 339 11.02 22.90 -7.21
CA GLU A 339 11.46 23.29 -8.56
C GLU A 339 12.79 24.04 -8.59
N ASN A 340 13.18 24.67 -7.47
CA ASN A 340 14.40 25.48 -7.38
C ASN A 340 15.58 24.75 -6.74
N ILE A 341 15.41 23.51 -6.28
CA ILE A 341 16.47 22.72 -5.63
C ILE A 341 16.92 21.61 -6.58
N PRO A 342 18.14 21.69 -7.15
CA PRO A 342 18.70 20.58 -7.91
C PRO A 342 19.24 19.51 -6.95
N GLY A 343 18.57 18.37 -6.85
CA GLY A 343 19.03 17.22 -6.07
C GLY A 343 18.60 17.26 -4.60
N ASP A 344 19.50 16.83 -3.71
CA ASP A 344 19.21 16.70 -2.28
C ASP A 344 19.30 18.03 -1.54
N ARG A 345 18.44 18.22 -0.53
CA ARG A 345 18.45 19.43 0.30
C ARG A 345 19.70 19.50 1.17
N GLU A 346 20.34 20.65 1.21
CA GLU A 346 21.50 20.86 2.08
C GLU A 346 21.04 21.09 3.52
N ILE A 347 21.38 20.16 4.41
CA ILE A 347 20.98 20.24 5.82
C ILE A 347 21.95 21.18 6.55
N PRO A 348 21.47 22.30 7.11
CA PRO A 348 22.32 23.25 7.82
C PRO A 348 22.82 22.68 9.15
N ASP A 349 24.05 23.02 9.52
CA ASP A 349 24.59 22.72 10.84
C ASP A 349 23.97 23.66 11.91
N HIS A 350 22.74 23.36 12.31
CA HIS A 350 21.97 24.15 13.28
C HIS A 350 21.40 23.26 14.40
N PRO A 351 21.59 23.61 15.69
CA PRO A 351 21.17 22.73 16.80
C PRO A 351 19.68 22.35 16.78
N LEU A 352 18.77 23.28 16.45
CA LEU A 352 17.33 22.95 16.36
C LEU A 352 17.01 22.03 15.18
N VAL A 353 17.73 22.16 14.06
CA VAL A 353 17.51 21.33 12.88
C VAL A 353 17.97 19.91 13.19
N ARG A 354 19.17 19.78 13.76
CA ARG A 354 19.72 18.50 14.20
C ARG A 354 18.82 17.82 15.21
N GLN A 355 18.36 18.53 16.26
CA GLN A 355 17.45 17.95 17.25
C GLN A 355 16.12 17.52 16.63
N THR A 356 15.57 18.30 15.70
CA THR A 356 14.31 17.94 15.05
C THR A 356 14.44 16.69 14.17
N ILE A 357 15.55 16.59 13.42
CA ILE A 357 15.84 15.38 12.64
C ILE A 357 16.02 14.19 13.58
N ASP A 358 16.79 14.36 14.65
CA ASP A 358 17.06 13.34 15.68
C ASP A 358 15.76 12.81 16.31
N ASP A 359 14.88 13.69 16.79
CA ASP A 359 13.59 13.30 17.37
C ASP A 359 12.73 12.53 16.36
N CYS A 360 12.71 12.96 15.10
CA CYS A 360 11.93 12.30 14.07
C CYS A 360 12.48 10.90 13.72
N VAL A 361 13.81 10.74 13.60
CA VAL A 361 14.42 9.46 13.19
C VAL A 361 14.61 8.48 14.33
N HIS A 362 14.72 8.95 15.58
CA HIS A 362 14.98 8.12 16.77
C HIS A 362 13.85 8.08 17.80
N GLU A 363 12.91 9.05 17.86
CA GLU A 363 11.77 8.99 18.79
C GLU A 363 10.45 8.64 18.08
N LEU A 364 10.16 9.31 16.96
CA LEU A 364 8.97 9.02 16.16
C LEU A 364 9.14 7.76 15.30
N MET A 365 10.39 7.44 14.98
CA MET A 365 10.83 6.31 14.21
C MET A 365 11.93 5.55 14.97
N ASP A 366 12.43 4.46 14.39
CA ASP A 366 13.56 3.71 14.94
C ASP A 366 14.55 3.39 13.81
N LEU A 367 15.41 4.37 13.51
CA LEU A 367 16.45 4.25 12.49
C LEU A 367 17.50 3.18 12.86
N ASP A 368 17.83 3.03 14.14
CA ASP A 368 18.83 2.07 14.60
C ASP A 368 18.36 0.63 14.35
N LEU A 369 17.12 0.33 14.72
CA LEU A 369 16.53 -0.98 14.47
C LEU A 369 16.31 -1.22 12.98
N LEU A 370 15.88 -0.21 12.21
CA LEU A 370 15.80 -0.32 10.75
C LEU A 370 17.16 -0.64 10.12
N THR A 371 18.21 0.05 10.53
CA THR A 371 19.57 -0.18 10.00
C THR A 371 20.06 -1.60 10.34
N THR A 372 19.76 -2.07 11.55
CA THR A 372 20.05 -3.44 11.98
C THR A 372 19.28 -4.46 11.14
N LEU A 373 17.98 -4.24 10.96
CA LEU A 373 17.08 -5.06 10.13
C LEU A 373 17.58 -5.17 8.69
N LEU A 374 17.92 -4.05 8.06
CA LEU A 374 18.47 -4.04 6.69
C LEU A 374 19.79 -4.81 6.61
N ARG A 375 20.67 -4.69 7.61
CA ARG A 375 21.92 -5.46 7.68
C ARG A 375 21.66 -6.97 7.81
N GLN A 376 20.66 -7.37 8.60
CA GLN A 376 20.25 -8.77 8.75
C GLN A 376 19.63 -9.34 7.46
N ILE A 377 18.85 -8.54 6.74
CA ILE A 377 18.31 -8.90 5.42
C ILE A 377 19.46 -9.10 4.41
N HIS A 378 20.43 -8.17 4.36
CA HIS A 378 21.55 -8.24 3.40
C HIS A 378 22.53 -9.38 3.69
N SER A 379 22.71 -9.74 4.96
CA SER A 379 23.53 -10.87 5.37
C SER A 379 22.82 -12.23 5.25
N GLY A 380 21.50 -12.23 5.02
CA GLY A 380 20.67 -13.43 4.92
C GLY A 380 20.31 -14.06 6.26
N GLU A 381 20.48 -13.34 7.38
CA GLU A 381 20.04 -13.77 8.71
C GLU A 381 18.51 -13.79 8.80
N ILE A 382 17.88 -12.72 8.28
CA ILE A 382 16.43 -12.66 8.11
C ILE A 382 16.06 -13.16 6.72
N LYS A 383 15.15 -14.13 6.67
CA LYS A 383 14.61 -14.64 5.42
C LYS A 383 13.54 -13.68 4.91
N TYR A 384 13.34 -13.67 3.59
CA TYR A 384 12.23 -12.97 2.99
C TYR A 384 11.56 -13.82 1.92
N VAL A 385 10.25 -13.63 1.76
CA VAL A 385 9.43 -14.30 0.76
C VAL A 385 8.67 -13.24 -0.03
N ALA A 386 8.64 -13.39 -1.36
CA ALA A 386 7.90 -12.53 -2.26
C ALA A 386 6.73 -13.33 -2.88
N ARG A 387 5.51 -12.79 -2.82
CA ARG A 387 4.29 -13.38 -3.38
C ARG A 387 3.50 -12.39 -4.21
N ASP A 388 3.39 -12.63 -5.50
CA ASP A 388 2.37 -11.99 -6.33
C ASP A 388 1.05 -12.77 -6.15
N LEU A 389 0.03 -12.09 -5.64
CA LEU A 389 -1.28 -12.66 -5.35
C LEU A 389 -2.36 -11.95 -6.17
N PRO A 390 -3.42 -12.66 -6.58
CA PRO A 390 -4.54 -12.03 -7.26
C PRO A 390 -5.36 -11.14 -6.30
N GLU A 391 -5.54 -11.58 -5.06
CA GLU A 391 -6.28 -10.86 -4.02
C GLU A 391 -5.42 -10.68 -2.74
N PRO A 392 -5.71 -9.67 -1.90
CA PRO A 392 -4.94 -9.43 -0.68
C PRO A 392 -5.04 -10.59 0.33
N SER A 393 -3.95 -10.88 1.02
CA SER A 393 -4.01 -11.81 2.17
C SER A 393 -4.84 -11.23 3.33
N PRO A 394 -5.37 -12.08 4.23
CA PRO A 394 -6.07 -11.62 5.43
C PRO A 394 -5.25 -10.68 6.31
N LEU A 395 -3.91 -10.79 6.32
CA LEU A 395 -3.01 -9.89 7.04
C LEU A 395 -2.95 -8.49 6.41
N ALA A 396 -3.10 -8.35 5.08
CA ALA A 396 -3.13 -7.04 4.43
C ALA A 396 -4.41 -6.25 4.71
N HIS A 397 -5.50 -6.90 5.09
CA HIS A 397 -6.79 -6.22 5.31
C HIS A 397 -6.70 -5.10 6.35
N GLU A 398 -5.86 -5.22 7.38
CA GLU A 398 -5.66 -4.17 8.38
C GLU A 398 -5.08 -2.90 7.73
N ILE A 399 -3.98 -3.04 6.97
CA ILE A 399 -3.28 -1.89 6.39
C ILE A 399 -4.04 -1.27 5.21
N LEU A 400 -4.83 -2.05 4.48
CA LEU A 400 -5.72 -1.55 3.43
C LEU A 400 -6.81 -0.64 3.98
N ASN A 401 -7.33 -0.99 5.16
CA ASN A 401 -8.34 -0.23 5.89
C ASN A 401 -7.71 0.65 6.98
N ALA A 402 -6.43 0.99 6.84
CA ALA A 402 -5.71 1.74 7.85
C ALA A 402 -6.37 3.12 8.07
N ARG A 403 -6.28 3.58 9.31
CA ARG A 403 -6.76 4.91 9.68
C ARG A 403 -5.86 6.00 9.06
N PRO A 404 -6.36 7.23 8.87
CA PRO A 404 -5.59 8.33 8.27
C PRO A 404 -4.18 8.54 8.85
N TYR A 405 -4.02 8.37 10.17
CA TYR A 405 -2.73 8.54 10.86
C TYR A 405 -1.64 7.51 10.49
N ALA A 406 -2.01 6.39 9.84
CA ALA A 406 -1.07 5.39 9.40
C ALA A 406 -0.40 5.76 8.06
N PHE A 407 -1.00 6.69 7.31
CA PHE A 407 -0.45 7.15 6.05
C PHE A 407 0.77 8.05 6.27
N LEU A 408 1.72 7.98 5.34
CA LEU A 408 3.00 8.66 5.41
C LEU A 408 3.05 9.89 4.47
N ASP A 409 1.96 10.15 3.75
CA ASP A 409 1.81 11.19 2.74
C ASP A 409 0.47 11.92 2.90
N ASP A 410 0.38 13.12 2.32
CA ASP A 410 -0.75 14.05 2.47
C ASP A 410 -1.91 13.84 1.49
N ALA A 411 -1.99 12.70 0.78
CA ALA A 411 -3.06 12.53 -0.20
C ALA A 411 -4.46 12.52 0.49
N PRO A 412 -5.48 13.17 -0.11
CA PRO A 412 -6.84 13.12 0.43
C PRO A 412 -7.37 11.69 0.55
N ALA A 413 -8.26 11.44 1.53
CA ALA A 413 -8.82 10.11 1.78
C ALA A 413 -9.55 9.52 0.56
N GLU A 414 -10.23 10.36 -0.23
CA GLU A 414 -11.01 9.98 -1.41
C GLU A 414 -10.12 9.50 -2.58
N GLU A 415 -8.87 9.98 -2.64
CA GLU A 415 -7.90 9.66 -3.68
C GLU A 415 -7.04 8.43 -3.33
N ARG A 416 -7.31 7.78 -2.19
CA ARG A 416 -6.52 6.64 -1.70
C ARG A 416 -6.78 5.39 -2.53
N ARG A 417 -5.74 4.90 -3.19
CA ARG A 417 -5.80 3.67 -4.00
C ARG A 417 -6.06 2.41 -3.16
N THR A 418 -5.80 2.46 -1.86
CA THR A 418 -6.11 1.35 -0.94
C THR A 418 -7.61 1.09 -0.82
N LEU A 419 -8.45 2.13 -0.95
CA LEU A 419 -9.92 1.99 -0.98
C LEU A 419 -10.43 1.35 -2.27
N ALA A 420 -9.62 1.36 -3.33
CA ALA A 420 -9.92 0.71 -4.60
C ALA A 420 -9.50 -0.77 -4.62
N VAL A 421 -9.07 -1.33 -3.49
CA VAL A 421 -8.81 -2.77 -3.36
C VAL A 421 -10.09 -3.45 -2.91
N TYR A 422 -10.54 -4.41 -3.71
CA TYR A 422 -11.61 -5.29 -3.30
C TYR A 422 -11.11 -6.23 -2.20
N THR A 423 -11.70 -6.12 -1.00
CA THR A 423 -11.53 -7.10 0.09
C THR A 423 -12.78 -7.93 0.19
N ARG A 424 -12.67 -9.25 -0.03
CA ARG A 424 -13.78 -10.19 0.16
C ARG A 424 -14.19 -10.19 1.65
N ARG A 425 -15.49 -10.27 1.95
CA ARG A 425 -15.95 -10.25 3.35
C ARG A 425 -15.59 -11.58 4.02
N ALA A 426 -15.05 -11.51 5.25
CA ALA A 426 -14.61 -12.66 6.04
C ALA A 426 -15.69 -13.71 6.37
N PHE A 427 -16.96 -13.46 6.03
CA PHE A 427 -18.10 -14.34 6.32
C PHE A 427 -18.72 -14.98 5.07
N GLU A 428 -18.13 -14.79 3.88
CA GLU A 428 -18.57 -15.53 2.70
C GLU A 428 -18.16 -17.01 2.83
N PRO A 429 -19.12 -17.95 2.88
CA PRO A 429 -18.80 -19.37 2.94
C PRO A 429 -18.17 -19.77 1.62
N SER A 430 -16.90 -20.11 1.64
CA SER A 430 -16.23 -20.73 0.51
C SER A 430 -15.45 -21.95 0.98
N SER A 431 -15.30 -22.90 0.05
CA SER A 431 -14.33 -23.97 0.22
C SER A 431 -12.93 -23.36 0.22
N ALA A 432 -12.00 -23.92 0.99
CA ALA A 432 -10.62 -23.43 1.09
C ALA A 432 -9.86 -23.40 -0.27
N ASP A 433 -10.45 -23.96 -1.34
CA ASP A 433 -9.92 -24.02 -2.70
C ASP A 433 -10.30 -22.80 -3.57
N ASP A 434 -11.30 -21.98 -3.17
CA ASP A 434 -11.80 -20.84 -3.97
C ASP A 434 -11.07 -19.49 -3.70
N LEU A 435 -10.14 -19.47 -2.75
CA LEU A 435 -9.39 -18.27 -2.36
C LEU A 435 -8.12 -18.15 -3.20
N GLY A 436 -8.09 -17.12 -4.05
CA GLY A 436 -7.00 -16.78 -4.97
C GLY A 436 -7.12 -17.38 -6.37
N ALA A 437 -8.15 -18.17 -6.68
CA ALA A 437 -8.34 -18.72 -8.03
C ALA A 437 -8.96 -17.67 -8.97
N LEU A 438 -8.30 -17.40 -10.11
CA LEU A 438 -8.95 -16.63 -11.17
C LEU A 438 -10.09 -17.45 -11.78
N ASP A 439 -11.16 -16.78 -12.16
CA ASP A 439 -12.29 -17.45 -12.80
C ASP A 439 -11.86 -18.03 -14.17
N PRO A 440 -11.97 -19.35 -14.39
CA PRO A 440 -11.65 -19.96 -15.68
C PRO A 440 -12.43 -19.33 -16.85
N ALA A 441 -13.68 -18.92 -16.63
CA ALA A 441 -14.47 -18.24 -17.66
C ALA A 441 -13.91 -16.85 -17.98
N ALA A 442 -13.36 -16.14 -16.99
CA ALA A 442 -12.69 -14.87 -17.20
C ALA A 442 -11.36 -15.04 -17.95
N ILE A 443 -10.59 -16.10 -17.67
CA ILE A 443 -9.37 -16.44 -18.40
C ILE A 443 -9.69 -16.68 -19.88
N GLU A 444 -10.64 -17.57 -20.18
CA GLU A 444 -11.03 -17.90 -21.55
C GLU A 444 -11.58 -16.69 -22.31
N ARG A 445 -12.40 -15.86 -21.65
CA ARG A 445 -12.90 -14.62 -22.24
C ARG A 445 -11.77 -13.67 -22.62
N VAL A 446 -10.79 -13.47 -21.74
CA VAL A 446 -9.65 -12.57 -22.05
C VAL A 446 -8.77 -13.15 -23.14
N ARG A 447 -8.57 -14.48 -23.19
CA ARG A 447 -7.87 -15.15 -24.29
C ARG A 447 -8.56 -14.89 -25.62
N ASP A 448 -9.88 -15.06 -25.70
CA ASP A 448 -10.64 -14.79 -26.93
C ASP A 448 -10.60 -13.31 -27.31
N GLU A 449 -10.79 -12.39 -26.35
CA GLU A 449 -10.72 -10.95 -26.62
C GLU A 449 -9.32 -10.45 -26.98
N ALA A 450 -8.26 -11.11 -26.50
CA ALA A 450 -6.87 -10.78 -26.84
C ALA A 450 -6.44 -11.39 -28.17
N TRP A 451 -7.13 -12.44 -28.64
CA TRP A 451 -6.85 -13.07 -29.92
C TRP A 451 -7.14 -12.10 -31.06
N PRO A 452 -6.24 -11.98 -32.06
CA PRO A 452 -6.43 -11.05 -33.17
C PRO A 452 -7.75 -11.30 -33.92
N ASP A 453 -8.47 -10.21 -34.19
CA ASP A 453 -9.63 -10.20 -35.09
C ASP A 453 -9.20 -9.66 -36.45
N VAL A 454 -8.88 -10.56 -37.37
CA VAL A 454 -8.27 -10.25 -38.67
C VAL A 454 -9.33 -10.28 -39.77
N ARG A 455 -9.55 -9.14 -40.42
CA ARG A 455 -10.56 -8.98 -41.47
C ARG A 455 -9.97 -8.78 -42.86
N ASP A 456 -8.69 -8.45 -42.95
CA ASP A 456 -7.95 -8.29 -44.20
C ASP A 456 -6.45 -8.63 -44.04
N ALA A 457 -5.69 -8.53 -45.14
CA ALA A 457 -4.26 -8.81 -45.16
C ALA A 457 -3.43 -7.83 -44.32
N ASP A 458 -3.84 -6.56 -44.21
CA ASP A 458 -3.12 -5.57 -43.42
C ASP A 458 -3.26 -5.83 -41.92
N GLU A 459 -4.46 -6.19 -41.47
CA GLU A 459 -4.71 -6.60 -40.08
C GLU A 459 -3.98 -7.91 -39.72
N LEU A 460 -3.85 -8.86 -40.66
CA LEU A 460 -3.03 -10.05 -40.44
C LEU A 460 -1.56 -9.70 -40.27
N HIS A 461 -1.05 -8.75 -41.06
CA HIS A 461 0.33 -8.29 -40.97
C HIS A 461 0.61 -7.60 -39.63
N ASP A 462 -0.31 -6.72 -39.19
CA ASP A 462 -0.21 -6.08 -37.87
C ASP A 462 -0.31 -7.09 -36.71
N ALA A 463 -1.19 -8.11 -36.85
CA ALA A 463 -1.27 -9.20 -35.89
C ALA A 463 0.05 -9.99 -35.79
N LEU A 464 0.73 -10.26 -36.91
CA LEU A 464 2.04 -10.92 -36.93
C LEU A 464 3.14 -10.03 -36.32
N LEU A 465 3.11 -8.72 -36.58
CA LEU A 465 4.04 -7.77 -35.96
C LEU A 465 3.83 -7.65 -34.45
N THR A 466 2.59 -7.72 -33.99
CA THR A 466 2.24 -7.59 -32.56
C THR A 466 2.50 -8.88 -31.80
N SER A 467 2.05 -10.03 -32.32
CA SER A 467 2.21 -11.35 -31.70
C SER A 467 3.62 -11.92 -31.84
N GLY A 468 4.45 -11.35 -32.72
CA GLY A 468 5.76 -11.87 -33.06
C GLY A 468 5.68 -12.98 -34.10
N PHE A 469 4.83 -13.98 -33.87
CA PHE A 469 4.59 -15.09 -34.78
C PHE A 469 3.23 -15.74 -34.51
N LEU A 470 2.71 -16.45 -35.52
CA LEU A 470 1.60 -17.38 -35.39
C LEU A 470 2.02 -18.76 -35.88
N THR A 471 1.47 -19.83 -35.32
CA THR A 471 1.65 -21.16 -35.92
C THR A 471 0.77 -21.30 -37.15
N GLU A 472 1.15 -22.16 -38.09
CA GLU A 472 0.34 -22.45 -39.28
C GLU A 472 -1.04 -22.97 -38.90
N VAL A 473 -1.15 -23.79 -37.84
CA VAL A 473 -2.43 -24.27 -37.33
C VAL A 473 -3.31 -23.12 -36.87
N GLU A 474 -2.76 -22.18 -36.09
CA GLU A 474 -3.48 -20.99 -35.62
C GLU A 474 -3.93 -20.09 -36.78
N GLY A 475 -3.07 -19.85 -37.77
CA GLY A 475 -3.45 -19.08 -38.95
C GLY A 475 -4.51 -19.76 -39.83
N LEU A 476 -4.48 -21.09 -39.91
CA LEU A 476 -5.48 -21.87 -40.65
C LEU A 476 -6.83 -21.92 -39.91
N SER A 477 -6.81 -21.96 -38.58
CA SER A 477 -8.03 -21.95 -37.75
C SER A 477 -8.61 -20.54 -37.56
N GLY A 478 -7.75 -19.52 -37.57
CA GLY A 478 -8.10 -18.11 -37.35
C GLY A 478 -8.93 -17.88 -36.10
N ARG A 479 -9.87 -16.92 -36.16
CA ARG A 479 -10.86 -16.65 -35.10
C ARG A 479 -12.22 -17.20 -35.51
N GLU A 480 -12.93 -17.82 -34.57
CA GLU A 480 -14.25 -18.46 -34.81
C GLU A 480 -14.27 -19.46 -36.00
N GLY A 481 -13.13 -20.04 -36.36
CA GLY A 481 -13.00 -20.96 -37.49
C GLY A 481 -12.84 -20.28 -38.86
N GLN A 482 -12.75 -18.95 -38.93
CA GLN A 482 -12.48 -18.23 -40.16
C GLN A 482 -10.99 -18.32 -40.53
N SER A 483 -10.67 -19.18 -41.50
CA SER A 483 -9.29 -19.36 -41.96
C SER A 483 -8.68 -18.09 -42.56
N TRP A 484 -7.47 -17.73 -42.12
CA TRP A 484 -6.72 -16.56 -42.62
C TRP A 484 -5.84 -16.88 -43.83
N ILE A 485 -5.97 -18.07 -44.42
CA ILE A 485 -5.12 -18.55 -45.51
C ILE A 485 -5.16 -17.64 -46.76
N GLY A 486 -6.30 -16.98 -47.03
CA GLY A 486 -6.45 -16.05 -48.14
C GLY A 486 -5.57 -14.82 -47.97
N PHE A 487 -5.70 -14.17 -46.81
CA PHE A 487 -4.90 -13.01 -46.40
C PHE A 487 -3.41 -13.36 -46.31
N TRP A 488 -3.09 -14.55 -45.81
CA TRP A 488 -1.72 -15.06 -45.74
C TRP A 488 -1.06 -15.15 -47.12
N ARG A 489 -1.76 -15.71 -48.11
CA ARG A 489 -1.23 -15.81 -49.49
C ARG A 489 -0.96 -14.44 -50.09
N GLU A 490 -1.87 -13.49 -49.88
CA GLU A 490 -1.69 -12.11 -50.34
C GLU A 490 -0.43 -11.46 -49.72
N LEU A 491 -0.18 -11.68 -48.43
CA LEU A 491 1.02 -11.18 -47.75
C LEU A 491 2.30 -11.84 -48.26
N VAL A 492 2.29 -13.15 -48.51
CA VAL A 492 3.45 -13.88 -49.04
C VAL A 492 3.74 -13.45 -50.48
N ASP A 493 2.71 -13.31 -51.33
CA ASP A 493 2.84 -12.85 -52.71
C ASP A 493 3.37 -11.41 -52.78
N ALA A 494 3.00 -10.57 -51.80
CA ALA A 494 3.51 -9.22 -51.62
C ALA A 494 4.90 -9.15 -50.95
N GLY A 495 5.46 -10.28 -50.51
CA GLY A 495 6.75 -10.35 -49.81
C GLY A 495 6.77 -9.76 -48.40
N ARG A 496 5.58 -9.59 -47.77
CA ARG A 496 5.39 -9.02 -46.43
C ARG A 496 5.36 -10.06 -45.32
N ALA A 497 5.24 -11.35 -45.66
CA ALA A 497 5.27 -12.43 -44.69
C ALA A 497 6.02 -13.66 -45.21
N VAL A 498 6.56 -14.46 -44.30
CA VAL A 498 7.42 -15.60 -44.61
C VAL A 498 7.04 -16.81 -43.75
N HIS A 499 7.05 -17.99 -44.37
CA HIS A 499 6.91 -19.25 -43.65
C HIS A 499 8.28 -19.70 -43.12
N VAL A 500 8.34 -20.02 -41.84
CA VAL A 500 9.55 -20.53 -41.20
C VAL A 500 9.27 -21.93 -40.67
N PRO A 501 9.79 -22.99 -41.33
CA PRO A 501 9.74 -24.33 -40.76
C PRO A 501 10.61 -24.38 -39.51
N ILE A 502 10.05 -24.88 -38.42
CA ILE A 502 10.76 -25.11 -37.17
C ILE A 502 10.90 -26.61 -36.90
N GLY A 503 11.86 -26.98 -36.04
CA GLY A 503 12.00 -28.36 -35.58
C GLY A 503 10.70 -28.89 -34.97
N GLY A 504 10.45 -30.19 -35.09
CA GLY A 504 9.21 -30.81 -34.60
C GLY A 504 8.04 -30.83 -35.59
N GLY A 505 8.24 -30.38 -36.84
CA GLY A 505 7.24 -30.46 -37.91
C GLY A 505 6.21 -29.33 -37.90
N GLN A 506 6.43 -28.29 -37.10
CA GLN A 506 5.63 -27.08 -37.08
C GLN A 506 6.15 -26.05 -38.09
N VAL A 507 5.26 -25.18 -38.55
CA VAL A 507 5.58 -24.05 -39.43
C VAL A 507 5.06 -22.79 -38.77
N LEU A 508 5.89 -21.75 -38.71
CA LEU A 508 5.53 -20.44 -38.20
C LEU A 508 5.24 -19.48 -39.34
N TRP A 509 4.19 -18.68 -39.17
CA TRP A 509 3.88 -17.50 -39.95
C TRP A 509 4.49 -16.29 -39.26
N VAL A 510 5.31 -15.54 -39.98
CA VAL A 510 6.08 -14.41 -39.43
C VAL A 510 6.04 -13.26 -40.43
N ALA A 511 5.90 -12.03 -39.94
CA ALA A 511 6.07 -10.83 -40.76
C ALA A 511 7.53 -10.73 -41.26
N ALA A 512 7.73 -10.27 -42.49
CA ALA A 512 9.07 -10.17 -43.09
C ALA A 512 10.03 -9.32 -42.25
N GLU A 513 9.51 -8.29 -41.58
CA GLU A 513 10.23 -7.38 -40.68
C GLU A 513 10.79 -8.07 -39.44
N ARG A 514 10.14 -9.14 -38.96
CA ARG A 514 10.57 -9.92 -37.78
C ARG A 514 11.40 -11.16 -38.15
N LEU A 515 11.70 -11.37 -39.43
CA LEU A 515 12.46 -12.54 -39.89
C LEU A 515 13.86 -12.61 -39.26
N ALA A 516 14.48 -11.46 -38.96
CA ALA A 516 15.79 -11.40 -38.31
C ALA A 516 15.78 -12.04 -36.91
N GLU A 517 14.73 -11.83 -36.13
CA GLU A 517 14.55 -12.40 -34.79
C GLU A 517 14.49 -13.94 -34.88
N VAL A 518 13.69 -14.46 -35.80
CA VAL A 518 13.52 -15.91 -35.98
C VAL A 518 14.78 -16.58 -36.50
N LYS A 519 15.52 -15.91 -37.41
CA LYS A 519 16.83 -16.39 -37.89
C LYS A 519 17.88 -16.43 -36.76
N ALA A 520 17.86 -15.48 -35.83
CA ALA A 520 18.79 -15.44 -34.69
C ALA A 520 18.61 -16.63 -33.73
N ILE A 521 17.42 -17.24 -33.70
CA ILE A 521 17.10 -18.47 -32.95
C ILE A 521 17.62 -19.73 -33.68
N GLY A 522 18.26 -19.58 -34.83
CA GLY A 522 18.85 -20.68 -35.60
C GLY A 522 17.86 -21.45 -36.47
N GLN A 523 16.63 -20.91 -36.63
CA GLN A 523 15.63 -21.46 -37.54
C GLN A 523 15.86 -20.91 -38.97
N ARG A 524 15.76 -21.78 -39.99
CA ARG A 524 15.96 -21.39 -41.39
C ARG A 524 14.61 -21.19 -42.08
N GLY A 525 14.24 -19.93 -42.34
CA GLY A 525 13.07 -19.59 -43.15
C GLY A 525 13.33 -19.76 -44.65
N SER A 526 12.33 -20.23 -45.40
CA SER A 526 12.35 -20.33 -46.86
C SER A 526 11.68 -19.11 -47.49
N GLY A 527 12.37 -17.97 -47.39
CA GLY A 527 11.99 -16.73 -48.07
C GLY A 527 13.24 -15.92 -48.43
N GLU A 528 13.32 -15.44 -49.67
CA GLU A 528 14.33 -14.46 -50.07
C GLU A 528 14.01 -13.13 -49.36
N ALA A 529 15.03 -12.54 -48.72
CA ALA A 529 14.86 -11.28 -47.99
C ALA A 529 14.42 -10.16 -48.96
N GLY A 530 13.17 -9.69 -48.81
CA GLY A 530 12.74 -8.43 -49.41
C GLY A 530 13.53 -7.25 -48.82
N GLN A 531 13.57 -6.12 -49.54
CA GLN A 531 14.39 -4.92 -49.26
C GLN A 531 14.08 -4.17 -47.94
N GLY A 532 13.45 -4.81 -46.94
CA GLY A 532 13.10 -4.26 -45.63
C GLY A 532 13.93 -4.78 -44.46
N ASP A 533 15.09 -5.42 -44.71
CA ASP A 533 16.01 -5.96 -43.69
C ASP A 533 16.73 -4.81 -42.95
N SER A 534 16.00 -4.03 -42.15
CA SER A 534 16.52 -2.89 -41.38
C SER A 534 16.76 -3.22 -39.90
N GLY A 535 16.39 -4.43 -39.45
CA GLY A 535 16.63 -4.89 -38.08
C GLY A 535 18.00 -5.53 -37.93
N THR A 536 18.89 -4.94 -37.13
CA THR A 536 20.08 -5.65 -36.64
C THR A 536 19.64 -6.89 -35.87
N ALA A 537 20.00 -8.08 -36.34
CA ALA A 537 19.79 -9.32 -35.60
C ALA A 537 20.45 -9.20 -34.22
N GLY A 538 19.62 -9.07 -33.19
CA GLY A 538 20.05 -9.09 -31.80
C GLY A 538 20.68 -10.44 -31.43
N GLN A 539 21.22 -10.53 -30.22
CA GLN A 539 21.71 -11.81 -29.71
C GLN A 539 20.53 -12.81 -29.65
N ARG A 540 20.82 -14.12 -29.74
CA ARG A 540 19.81 -15.20 -29.71
C ARG A 540 18.81 -15.01 -28.56
N GLU A 541 19.31 -14.68 -27.37
CA GLU A 541 18.51 -14.47 -26.15
C GLU A 541 17.53 -13.29 -26.29
N ASP A 542 18.00 -12.16 -26.85
CA ASP A 542 17.14 -10.99 -27.10
C ASP A 542 16.02 -11.32 -28.07
N ALA A 543 16.31 -12.10 -29.12
CA ALA A 543 15.30 -12.50 -30.11
C ALA A 543 14.21 -13.39 -29.51
N ILE A 544 14.57 -14.36 -28.66
CA ILE A 544 13.59 -15.21 -27.94
C ILE A 544 12.72 -14.33 -27.04
N ARG A 545 13.34 -13.39 -26.31
CA ARG A 545 12.63 -12.46 -25.43
C ARG A 545 11.61 -11.60 -26.19
N GLU A 546 11.99 -11.03 -27.34
CA GLU A 546 11.08 -10.19 -28.16
C GLU A 546 9.92 -10.98 -28.76
N LEU A 547 10.14 -12.21 -29.22
CA LEU A 547 9.07 -13.05 -29.75
C LEU A 547 8.09 -13.49 -28.64
N PHE A 548 8.61 -13.83 -27.46
CA PHE A 548 7.75 -14.16 -26.31
C PHE A 548 6.98 -12.96 -25.78
N ARG A 549 7.56 -11.75 -25.81
CA ARG A 549 6.84 -10.52 -25.47
C ARG A 549 5.59 -10.35 -26.33
N GLY A 550 5.73 -10.51 -27.65
CA GLY A 550 4.59 -10.46 -28.56
C GLY A 550 3.58 -11.58 -28.29
N ARG A 551 4.08 -12.82 -28.16
CA ARG A 551 3.24 -14.01 -28.01
C ARG A 551 2.38 -13.97 -26.74
N LEU A 552 2.92 -13.46 -25.63
CA LEU A 552 2.21 -13.36 -24.36
C LEU A 552 1.06 -12.35 -24.41
N GLY A 553 1.14 -11.36 -25.30
CA GLY A 553 0.07 -10.39 -25.54
C GLY A 553 -1.23 -11.01 -26.07
N ILE A 554 -1.20 -12.28 -26.53
CA ILE A 554 -2.36 -12.98 -27.11
C ILE A 554 -2.65 -14.36 -26.49
N SER A 555 -1.85 -14.83 -25.52
CA SER A 555 -1.92 -16.24 -25.04
C SER A 555 -2.66 -16.43 -23.70
N GLY A 556 -2.75 -15.40 -22.85
CA GLY A 556 -3.16 -15.55 -21.45
C GLY A 556 -2.13 -16.33 -20.61
N PRO A 557 -2.51 -16.89 -19.44
CA PRO A 557 -1.60 -17.69 -18.61
C PRO A 557 -1.01 -18.89 -19.37
N THR A 558 0.31 -19.09 -19.32
CA THR A 558 1.03 -20.17 -20.01
C THR A 558 2.30 -20.58 -19.25
N THR A 559 2.90 -21.72 -19.58
CA THR A 559 4.15 -22.19 -18.97
C THR A 559 5.35 -22.00 -19.88
N ALA A 560 6.55 -21.90 -19.31
CA ALA A 560 7.79 -21.81 -20.09
C ALA A 560 7.97 -23.02 -21.03
N ALA A 561 7.61 -24.22 -20.56
CA ALA A 561 7.63 -25.45 -21.36
C ALA A 561 6.71 -25.37 -22.60
N GLN A 562 5.51 -24.79 -22.47
CA GLN A 562 4.59 -24.62 -23.59
C GLN A 562 5.16 -23.66 -24.65
N LEU A 563 5.68 -22.50 -24.21
CA LEU A 563 6.31 -21.53 -25.10
C LEU A 563 7.57 -22.09 -25.79
N ALA A 564 8.39 -22.83 -25.05
CA ALA A 564 9.59 -23.49 -25.57
C ALA A 564 9.24 -24.50 -26.67
N ALA A 565 8.18 -25.28 -26.48
CA ALA A 565 7.70 -26.23 -27.48
C ALA A 565 7.25 -25.54 -28.77
N ILE A 566 6.56 -24.40 -28.67
CA ILE A 566 6.05 -23.65 -29.83
C ILE A 566 7.17 -23.08 -30.70
N LEU A 567 8.23 -22.53 -30.10
CA LEU A 567 9.39 -22.01 -30.87
C LEU A 567 10.47 -23.06 -31.14
N ASN A 568 10.29 -24.29 -30.63
CA ASN A 568 11.29 -25.36 -30.64
C ASN A 568 12.66 -24.86 -30.11
N VAL A 569 12.63 -24.25 -28.92
CA VAL A 569 13.81 -23.84 -28.14
C VAL A 569 13.91 -24.68 -26.87
N THR A 570 15.01 -24.55 -26.13
CA THR A 570 15.13 -25.25 -24.85
C THR A 570 14.27 -24.57 -23.79
N GLU A 571 13.77 -25.34 -22.80
CA GLU A 571 13.04 -24.76 -21.66
C GLU A 571 13.92 -23.77 -20.88
N SER A 572 15.22 -24.03 -20.79
CA SER A 572 16.18 -23.10 -20.18
C SER A 572 16.27 -21.77 -20.92
N ASP A 573 16.27 -21.75 -22.26
CA ASP A 573 16.23 -20.51 -23.04
C ASP A 573 14.93 -19.74 -22.75
N ALA A 574 13.82 -20.47 -22.60
CA ALA A 574 12.53 -19.87 -22.33
C ALA A 574 12.45 -19.26 -20.93
N ASP A 575 12.91 -19.98 -19.91
CA ASP A 575 12.97 -19.45 -18.54
C ASP A 575 13.83 -18.19 -18.45
N ILE A 576 15.00 -18.15 -19.12
CA ILE A 576 15.86 -16.96 -19.17
C ILE A 576 15.11 -15.76 -19.77
N ALA A 577 14.42 -15.97 -20.89
CA ALA A 577 13.62 -14.92 -21.52
C ALA A 577 12.47 -14.45 -20.63
N MET A 578 11.78 -15.37 -19.94
CA MET A 578 10.67 -15.04 -19.04
C MET A 578 11.13 -14.26 -17.80
N VAL A 579 12.26 -14.65 -17.21
CA VAL A 579 12.88 -13.91 -16.10
C VAL A 579 13.31 -12.50 -16.54
N ALA A 580 13.83 -12.35 -17.76
CA ALA A 580 14.15 -11.03 -18.31
C ALA A 580 12.89 -10.17 -18.50
N LEU A 581 11.81 -10.74 -19.03
CA LEU A 581 10.51 -10.05 -19.18
C LEU A 581 9.87 -9.70 -17.83
N GLU A 582 10.06 -10.52 -16.80
CA GLU A 582 9.62 -10.25 -15.43
C GLU A 582 10.42 -9.09 -14.81
N ALA A 583 11.73 -9.04 -15.09
CA ALA A 583 12.60 -7.94 -14.68
C ALA A 583 12.25 -6.61 -15.36
N GLU A 584 11.85 -6.65 -16.62
CA GLU A 584 11.27 -5.52 -17.36
C GLU A 584 9.82 -5.24 -16.96
N GLY A 585 9.19 -6.20 -16.29
CA GLY A 585 7.88 -6.05 -15.71
C GLY A 585 6.70 -6.17 -16.68
N VAL A 586 6.93 -6.82 -17.81
CA VAL A 586 5.92 -7.14 -18.82
C VAL A 586 5.00 -8.27 -18.34
N VAL A 587 5.59 -9.24 -17.64
CA VAL A 587 4.92 -10.49 -17.24
C VAL A 587 4.93 -10.63 -15.73
N LEU A 588 3.97 -11.39 -15.22
CA LEU A 588 3.92 -11.82 -13.82
C LEU A 588 3.96 -13.35 -13.76
N ARG A 589 4.59 -13.88 -12.72
CA ARG A 589 4.72 -15.31 -12.44
C ARG A 589 3.82 -15.71 -11.28
N GLY A 590 3.06 -16.78 -11.42
CA GLY A 590 2.14 -17.26 -10.37
C GLY A 590 1.38 -18.52 -10.77
N GLY A 591 0.55 -19.04 -9.87
CA GLY A 591 -0.45 -20.05 -10.21
C GLY A 591 -1.78 -19.36 -10.52
N PHE A 592 -2.06 -19.10 -11.80
CA PHE A 592 -3.23 -18.30 -12.20
C PHE A 592 -4.43 -19.18 -12.53
N THR A 593 -4.18 -20.33 -13.16
CA THR A 593 -5.18 -21.35 -13.45
C THR A 593 -5.41 -22.23 -12.20
N PRO A 594 -6.67 -22.55 -11.84
CA PRO A 594 -6.96 -23.48 -10.76
C PRO A 594 -6.25 -24.84 -10.98
N GLU A 595 -5.73 -25.43 -9.91
CA GLU A 595 -5.04 -26.73 -9.91
C GLU A 595 -3.74 -26.80 -10.74
N ALA A 596 -3.18 -25.67 -11.19
CA ALA A 596 -1.90 -25.65 -11.89
C ALA A 596 -0.76 -26.15 -10.98
N ALA A 597 -0.16 -27.30 -11.32
CA ALA A 597 0.96 -27.88 -10.57
C ALA A 597 2.30 -27.15 -10.82
N THR A 598 2.37 -26.32 -11.86
CA THR A 598 3.57 -25.60 -12.30
C THR A 598 3.32 -24.10 -12.34
N LEU A 599 4.35 -23.31 -12.07
CA LEU A 599 4.28 -21.86 -12.18
C LEU A 599 3.98 -21.44 -13.63
N GLU A 600 2.99 -20.57 -13.77
CA GLU A 600 2.58 -19.97 -15.02
C GLU A 600 3.12 -18.54 -15.10
N TRP A 601 3.11 -18.03 -16.33
CA TRP A 601 3.46 -16.68 -16.68
C TRP A 601 2.30 -16.07 -17.46
N CYS A 602 1.98 -14.82 -17.16
CA CYS A 602 0.90 -14.10 -17.86
C CYS A 602 1.34 -12.66 -18.13
N ASP A 603 0.95 -12.11 -19.28
CA ASP A 603 1.08 -10.69 -19.55
C ASP A 603 0.32 -9.89 -18.49
N ARG A 604 0.98 -8.86 -17.95
CA ARG A 604 0.46 -8.03 -16.86
C ARG A 604 -0.89 -7.39 -17.19
N ARG A 605 -1.08 -6.92 -18.43
CA ARG A 605 -2.30 -6.22 -18.87
C ARG A 605 -3.45 -7.21 -19.04
N LEU A 606 -3.17 -8.38 -19.60
CA LEU A 606 -4.16 -9.47 -19.69
C LEU A 606 -4.57 -9.95 -18.30
N LEU A 607 -3.60 -10.16 -17.41
CA LEU A 607 -3.89 -10.59 -16.04
C LEU A 607 -4.76 -9.59 -15.28
N ALA A 608 -4.48 -8.29 -15.40
CA ALA A 608 -5.32 -7.24 -14.82
C ALA A 608 -6.76 -7.25 -15.36
N ARG A 609 -6.95 -7.56 -16.66
CA ARG A 609 -8.29 -7.73 -17.26
C ARG A 609 -9.00 -8.96 -16.71
N ILE A 610 -8.33 -10.10 -16.62
CA ILE A 610 -8.87 -11.36 -16.06
C ILE A 610 -9.34 -11.11 -14.62
N HIS A 611 -8.51 -10.44 -13.83
CA HIS A 611 -8.83 -10.09 -12.45
C HIS A 611 -10.08 -9.21 -12.37
N ARG A 612 -10.17 -8.14 -13.18
CA ARG A 612 -11.36 -7.27 -13.22
C ARG A 612 -12.64 -8.02 -13.58
N TYR A 613 -12.59 -8.94 -14.55
CA TYR A 613 -13.75 -9.75 -14.91
C TYR A 613 -14.15 -10.73 -13.82
N THR A 614 -13.16 -11.35 -13.16
CA THR A 614 -13.38 -12.22 -12.00
C THR A 614 -14.09 -11.44 -10.89
N LEU A 615 -13.59 -10.25 -10.53
CA LEU A 615 -14.21 -9.38 -9.52
C LEU A 615 -15.61 -8.91 -9.92
N HIS A 616 -15.83 -8.55 -11.19
CA HIS A 616 -17.15 -8.12 -11.66
C HIS A 616 -18.19 -9.25 -11.52
N ARG A 617 -17.81 -10.51 -11.80
CA ARG A 617 -18.69 -11.66 -11.59
C ARG A 617 -19.01 -11.85 -10.12
N LEU A 618 -18.00 -11.86 -9.26
CA LEU A 618 -18.20 -11.99 -7.80
C LEU A 618 -19.10 -10.87 -7.25
N ARG A 619 -18.98 -9.66 -7.78
CA ARG A 619 -19.88 -8.54 -7.44
C ARG A 619 -21.29 -8.73 -7.94
N ALA A 620 -21.46 -9.25 -9.16
CA ALA A 620 -22.79 -9.55 -9.70
C ALA A 620 -23.52 -10.61 -8.86
N GLU A 621 -22.79 -11.53 -8.22
CA GLU A 621 -23.36 -12.49 -7.26
C GLU A 621 -23.84 -11.83 -5.96
N ILE A 622 -23.31 -10.65 -5.61
CA ILE A 622 -23.61 -9.88 -4.39
C ILE A 622 -24.27 -8.54 -4.76
N GLU A 623 -24.89 -8.45 -5.93
CA GLU A 623 -25.45 -7.19 -6.42
C GLU A 623 -26.55 -6.71 -5.46
N PRO A 624 -26.52 -5.44 -5.01
CA PRO A 624 -27.55 -4.90 -4.14
C PRO A 624 -28.91 -5.00 -4.84
N VAL A 625 -29.79 -5.81 -4.28
CA VAL A 625 -31.16 -5.90 -4.79
C VAL A 625 -31.95 -4.64 -4.46
N SER A 626 -32.99 -4.37 -5.23
CA SER A 626 -33.86 -3.23 -4.93
C SER A 626 -34.47 -3.37 -3.53
N ALA A 627 -34.81 -2.25 -2.88
CA ALA A 627 -35.50 -2.29 -1.59
C ALA A 627 -36.80 -3.11 -1.67
N ALA A 628 -37.48 -3.12 -2.82
CA ALA A 628 -38.66 -3.95 -3.04
C ALA A 628 -38.35 -5.45 -3.01
N ASP A 629 -37.26 -5.89 -3.63
CA ASP A 629 -36.85 -7.29 -3.64
C ASP A 629 -36.33 -7.74 -2.27
N PHE A 630 -35.60 -6.87 -1.57
CA PHE A 630 -35.21 -7.14 -0.18
C PHE A 630 -36.44 -7.29 0.73
N MET A 631 -37.45 -6.43 0.58
CA MET A 631 -38.70 -6.54 1.36
C MET A 631 -39.47 -7.82 1.03
N ARG A 632 -39.52 -8.26 -0.24
CA ARG A 632 -40.11 -9.55 -0.63
C ARG A 632 -39.38 -10.71 0.02
N PHE A 633 -38.05 -10.72 -0.06
CA PHE A 633 -37.22 -11.70 0.63
C PHE A 633 -37.50 -11.69 2.13
N LEU A 634 -37.52 -10.52 2.78
CA LEU A 634 -37.74 -10.41 4.22
C LEU A 634 -39.13 -10.95 4.62
N PHE A 635 -40.18 -10.66 3.85
CA PHE A 635 -41.51 -11.21 4.11
C PHE A 635 -41.58 -12.73 3.92
N ALA A 636 -40.89 -13.27 2.93
CA ALA A 636 -40.79 -14.72 2.72
C ALA A 636 -39.95 -15.40 3.83
N TRP A 637 -38.79 -14.81 4.15
CA TRP A 637 -37.86 -15.27 5.17
C TRP A 637 -38.49 -15.27 6.55
N GLN A 638 -39.18 -14.19 6.92
CA GLN A 638 -39.94 -14.05 8.17
C GLN A 638 -41.30 -14.76 8.12
N ARG A 639 -41.60 -15.50 7.06
CA ARG A 639 -42.83 -16.31 6.91
C ARG A 639 -44.13 -15.49 6.98
N ILE A 640 -44.08 -14.18 6.73
CA ILE A 640 -45.23 -13.28 6.70
C ILE A 640 -46.00 -13.43 5.38
N ASP A 641 -45.27 -13.71 4.29
CA ASP A 641 -45.81 -13.95 2.96
C ASP A 641 -46.82 -15.12 2.99
N PRO A 642 -48.08 -14.92 2.52
CA PRO A 642 -49.13 -15.94 2.57
C PRO A 642 -48.73 -17.30 1.99
N ASP A 643 -47.87 -17.33 0.96
CA ASP A 643 -47.47 -18.56 0.27
C ASP A 643 -46.34 -19.30 1.00
N GLN A 644 -45.66 -18.64 1.94
CA GLN A 644 -44.54 -19.19 2.72
C GLN A 644 -44.85 -19.37 4.20
N ARG A 645 -46.08 -19.06 4.64
CA ARG A 645 -46.51 -19.21 6.05
C ARG A 645 -46.32 -20.63 6.53
N ALA A 646 -45.59 -20.77 7.63
CA ALA A 646 -45.41 -22.05 8.29
C ALA A 646 -46.61 -22.33 9.22
N GLY A 647 -47.11 -23.57 9.22
CA GLY A 647 -48.25 -23.98 10.04
C GLY A 647 -47.94 -25.20 10.90
N GLY A 648 -48.67 -25.37 12.00
CA GLY A 648 -48.50 -26.48 12.92
C GLY A 648 -47.25 -26.40 13.81
N LEU A 649 -46.97 -27.47 14.54
CA LEU A 649 -45.90 -27.52 15.54
C LEU A 649 -44.49 -27.38 14.96
N GLU A 650 -44.24 -27.94 13.77
CA GLU A 650 -42.94 -27.82 13.08
C GLU A 650 -42.69 -26.40 12.56
N GLY A 651 -43.76 -25.73 12.09
CA GLY A 651 -43.67 -24.33 11.68
C GLY A 651 -43.37 -23.40 12.86
N LEU A 652 -44.04 -23.62 14.00
CA LEU A 652 -43.77 -22.89 15.23
C LEU A 652 -42.33 -23.08 15.71
N ALA A 653 -41.82 -24.31 15.72
CA ALA A 653 -40.43 -24.59 16.09
C ALA A 653 -39.42 -23.89 15.17
N THR A 654 -39.69 -23.82 13.87
CA THR A 654 -38.84 -23.14 12.89
C THR A 654 -38.80 -21.63 13.12
N VAL A 655 -39.94 -21.00 13.38
CA VAL A 655 -40.02 -19.55 13.65
C VAL A 655 -39.34 -19.21 14.98
N ILE A 656 -39.53 -20.02 16.03
CA ILE A 656 -38.85 -19.83 17.31
C ILE A 656 -37.33 -19.97 17.14
N ALA A 657 -36.85 -20.96 16.38
CA ALA A 657 -35.43 -21.13 16.10
C ALA A 657 -34.83 -19.95 15.31
N GLN A 658 -35.60 -19.38 14.39
CA GLN A 658 -35.19 -18.21 13.60
C GLN A 658 -35.10 -16.93 14.45
N LEU A 659 -35.95 -16.81 15.47
CA LEU A 659 -35.97 -15.68 16.41
C LEU A 659 -35.18 -15.97 17.70
N ASP A 660 -34.35 -17.01 17.70
CA ASP A 660 -33.53 -17.36 18.86
C ASP A 660 -32.57 -16.21 19.21
N GLY A 661 -32.50 -15.87 20.49
CA GLY A 661 -31.76 -14.72 21.01
C GLY A 661 -32.48 -13.36 20.88
N PHE A 662 -33.70 -13.29 20.35
CA PHE A 662 -34.49 -12.06 20.34
C PHE A 662 -35.30 -11.87 21.62
N GLU A 663 -35.14 -10.75 22.32
CA GLU A 663 -35.85 -10.50 23.58
C GLU A 663 -37.17 -9.76 23.34
N LEU A 664 -38.30 -10.39 23.72
CA LEU A 664 -39.62 -9.76 23.75
C LEU A 664 -40.40 -10.10 25.02
N PRO A 665 -41.34 -9.23 25.44
CA PRO A 665 -42.33 -9.56 26.47
C PRO A 665 -43.09 -10.85 26.11
N ALA A 666 -43.23 -11.76 27.07
CA ALA A 666 -43.88 -13.07 26.86
C ALA A 666 -45.27 -12.98 26.20
N ALA A 667 -46.07 -11.97 26.55
CA ALA A 667 -47.40 -11.78 25.98
C ALA A 667 -47.38 -11.42 24.48
N ALA A 668 -46.36 -10.71 24.01
CA ALA A 668 -46.25 -10.28 22.61
C ALA A 668 -45.83 -11.42 21.68
N TRP A 669 -45.16 -12.46 22.21
CA TRP A 669 -44.83 -13.65 21.43
C TRP A 669 -46.07 -14.33 20.88
N GLU A 670 -47.09 -14.54 21.71
CA GLU A 670 -48.33 -15.21 21.29
C GLU A 670 -49.27 -14.29 20.49
N SER A 671 -49.40 -13.02 20.86
CA SER A 671 -50.40 -12.13 20.25
C SER A 671 -49.96 -11.43 18.97
N ASP A 672 -48.67 -11.07 18.89
CA ASP A 672 -48.17 -10.13 17.89
C ASP A 672 -47.12 -10.76 16.95
N VAL A 673 -46.43 -11.82 17.39
CA VAL A 673 -45.34 -12.46 16.64
C VAL A 673 -45.74 -13.82 16.06
N LEU A 674 -46.43 -14.67 16.83
CA LEU A 674 -46.77 -16.05 16.44
C LEU A 674 -48.24 -16.25 16.01
N ALA A 675 -49.10 -15.24 16.18
CA ALA A 675 -50.50 -15.25 15.74
C ALA A 675 -50.62 -15.07 14.23
#